data_AF-A0A7K4M0C3-F1
#
_entry.id   AF-A0A7K4M0C3-F1
#
_cell.length_a   1.000
_cell.length_b   1.000
_cell.length_c   1.000
_cell.angle_alpha   90.00
_cell.angle_beta   90.00
_cell.angle_gamma   90.00
#
_symmetry.space_group_name_H-M   'P 1'
#
loop_
_entity.id
_entity.type
_entity.pdbx_description
1 polymer ?
#
loop_
_entity_poly.entity_id
_entity_poly.type
_entity_poly.pdbx_seq_one_letter_code
_entity_poly.pdbx_strand_id
1 'polypeptide(L)'
;RPLTREEIAQRRELARRRHAEKSAANQGKELSEKSPSENISEVNTGETKGLNSQTETVTSKAVKQEADNKESFIAFARVFSGVVQRGQKIFVLGPKYDPAEALHKLSPDCSATDDLPLVPHMATCTLENLYLLMGRELEDLEEVPAGNVLGIGGLQDFVLKSATLSTSPACPPFTPLNFEATPIVRVAVEPKHPSDMPQLVRGMKLLNQADPCVQVLIQETGEHVLVTAGEVHLQRCLDDLKERFAKIEISVSEPIIPFRETITRPPKVDMVNEEIGKQQKVAVIHQTKEDQSKIPEGVEVDSDGLVTISTPNKHATLSVRAMPLPEEVTRLLEENNDLIRTMEQLNTSLNEDKKTHEINQKTIDKIKEFKQKLEQSLQGRKWRNAVDQIWSFGPRKCGPNILLYKFEGYKKSVWQCLENAVKETSKYRDFDNSIVSGFQLATLSGPMCEEPLMGVCFIVEKWEMSKGGEVLSASRQDSGECDALDNEQNKDTEDSHVAEACGEDKHQESNPSVARSPEKTNKPKAEVLLADCYGPFSGQLIATMKEACRYALQAKPQRLMAAMYTCEIMATAEVLGRVYAVLSKREGRVLQEEMKEGTDVFIIKAVLPVAESFGFADEIRKRTSGLASPQLVFSHWEIISSDPFWVPTTEEEYLHFGEKADSENQARKYMNAVRKRKGLYVEEKIVEHAEKQRTLSRNK
;
A
#
# COMPACT_ATOMS: atom_id res chain seq x y z
N ARG A 1 -34.66 4.98 28.41
CA ARG A 1 -34.10 5.38 29.73
C ARG A 1 -32.78 4.62 29.89
N PRO A 2 -31.67 5.24 30.34
CA PRO A 2 -30.47 4.48 30.70
C PRO A 2 -30.80 3.53 31.86
N LEU A 3 -30.31 2.30 31.80
CA LEU A 3 -30.51 1.29 32.84
C LEU A 3 -29.82 1.75 34.14
N THR A 4 -30.47 1.53 35.29
CA THR A 4 -29.83 1.80 36.58
C THR A 4 -28.74 0.75 36.90
N ARG A 5 -27.81 1.10 37.79
CA ARG A 5 -26.72 0.19 38.20
C ARG A 5 -27.27 -1.10 38.85
N GLU A 6 -28.44 -1.02 39.49
CA GLU A 6 -29.16 -2.14 40.09
C GLU A 6 -29.87 -2.99 39.03
N GLU A 7 -30.55 -2.38 38.04
CA GLU A 7 -31.11 -3.10 36.88
C GLU A 7 -30.03 -3.88 36.11
N ILE A 8 -28.84 -3.29 35.92
CA ILE A 8 -27.70 -3.97 35.28
C ILE A 8 -27.19 -5.14 36.14
N ALA A 9 -27.11 -4.97 37.46
CA ALA A 9 -26.70 -6.05 38.37
C ALA A 9 -27.73 -7.20 38.39
N GLN A 10 -29.02 -6.89 38.46
CA GLN A 10 -30.12 -7.85 38.39
C GLN A 10 -30.14 -8.60 37.05
N ARG A 11 -29.98 -7.90 35.91
CA ARG A 11 -29.86 -8.55 34.59
C ARG A 11 -28.62 -9.45 34.51
N ARG A 12 -27.46 -9.04 35.04
CA ARG A 12 -26.26 -9.89 35.10
C ARG A 12 -26.46 -11.13 35.99
N GLU A 13 -27.24 -11.04 37.06
CA GLU A 13 -27.59 -12.22 37.85
C GLU A 13 -28.59 -13.13 37.13
N LEU A 14 -29.61 -12.55 36.49
CA LEU A 14 -30.62 -13.27 35.70
C LEU A 14 -30.00 -13.95 34.47
N ALA A 15 -29.06 -13.29 33.79
CA ALA A 15 -28.26 -13.86 32.71
C ALA A 15 -27.40 -15.04 33.19
N ARG A 16 -26.72 -14.91 34.34
CA ARG A 16 -25.98 -16.04 34.95
C ARG A 16 -26.88 -17.21 35.35
N ARG A 17 -28.07 -16.94 35.92
CA ARG A 17 -29.08 -17.97 36.21
C ARG A 17 -29.55 -18.67 34.93
N ARG A 18 -29.98 -17.92 33.90
CA ARG A 18 -30.33 -18.45 32.56
C ARG A 18 -29.19 -19.22 31.89
N HIS A 19 -27.94 -18.81 32.05
CA HIS A 19 -26.79 -19.51 31.49
C HIS A 19 -26.46 -20.81 32.25
N ALA A 20 -26.63 -20.81 33.57
CA ALA A 20 -26.56 -22.02 34.40
C ALA A 20 -27.70 -22.99 34.04
N GLU A 21 -28.93 -22.50 33.90
CA GLU A 21 -30.11 -23.26 33.46
C GLU A 21 -29.91 -23.84 32.05
N LYS A 22 -29.51 -23.05 31.05
CA LYS A 22 -29.15 -23.54 29.70
C LYS A 22 -28.03 -24.59 29.75
N SER A 23 -27.03 -24.43 30.62
CA SER A 23 -25.92 -25.39 30.73
C SER A 23 -26.31 -26.68 31.43
N ALA A 24 -27.14 -26.62 32.47
CA ALA A 24 -27.70 -27.78 33.15
C ALA A 24 -28.70 -28.53 32.25
N ALA A 25 -29.49 -27.81 31.44
CA ALA A 25 -30.40 -28.40 30.46
C ALA A 25 -29.63 -29.14 29.33
N ASN A 26 -28.51 -28.59 28.86
CA ASN A 26 -27.66 -29.28 27.90
C ASN A 26 -27.00 -30.53 28.52
N GLN A 27 -26.45 -30.44 29.74
CA GLN A 27 -25.92 -31.63 30.44
C GLN A 27 -27.01 -32.69 30.68
N GLY A 28 -28.24 -32.28 31.01
CA GLY A 28 -29.38 -33.19 31.12
C GLY A 28 -29.76 -33.88 29.81
N LYS A 29 -29.52 -33.25 28.64
CA LYS A 29 -29.68 -33.88 27.33
C LYS A 29 -28.53 -34.83 26.99
N GLU A 30 -27.27 -34.44 27.23
CA GLU A 30 -26.10 -35.31 27.03
C GLU A 30 -26.15 -36.58 27.91
N LEU A 31 -26.79 -36.50 29.09
CA LEU A 31 -27.09 -37.64 29.95
C LEU A 31 -28.32 -38.46 29.50
N SER A 32 -29.23 -37.86 28.72
CA SER A 32 -30.43 -38.53 28.19
C SER A 32 -30.19 -39.32 26.90
N GLU A 33 -29.11 -39.04 26.17
CA GLU A 33 -28.77 -39.73 24.90
C GLU A 33 -27.85 -40.96 25.10
N LYS A 34 -27.49 -41.30 26.34
CA LYS A 34 -26.78 -42.54 26.68
C LYS A 34 -27.74 -43.53 27.35
N SER A 35 -28.17 -44.54 26.60
CA SER A 35 -29.07 -45.59 27.10
C SER A 35 -28.40 -46.50 28.15
N PRO A 36 -29.07 -46.83 29.27
CA PRO A 36 -28.57 -47.78 30.25
C PRO A 36 -28.86 -49.23 29.83
N SER A 37 -27.82 -50.00 29.48
CA SER A 37 -27.89 -51.46 29.39
C SER A 37 -27.35 -52.10 30.67
N GLU A 38 -28.28 -52.59 31.50
CA GLU A 38 -28.15 -53.65 32.51
C GLU A 38 -26.76 -53.96 33.12
N ASN A 39 -26.65 -53.85 34.45
CA ASN A 39 -26.61 -55.06 35.31
C ASN A 39 -26.88 -54.78 36.80
N ILE A 40 -27.02 -55.84 37.60
CA ILE A 40 -27.73 -55.88 38.89
C ILE A 40 -26.77 -56.07 40.09
N SER A 41 -27.05 -55.39 41.22
CA SER A 41 -26.85 -55.79 42.65
C SER A 41 -26.66 -54.56 43.55
N GLU A 42 -26.95 -54.53 44.86
CA GLU A 42 -28.00 -55.14 45.72
C GLU A 42 -27.91 -54.44 47.11
N VAL A 43 -28.80 -54.77 48.07
CA VAL A 43 -28.73 -54.46 49.52
C VAL A 43 -29.00 -53.02 50.03
N ASN A 44 -30.05 -52.94 50.87
CA ASN A 44 -30.32 -52.13 52.09
C ASN A 44 -29.17 -51.24 52.67
N THR A 45 -29.39 -50.18 53.46
CA THR A 45 -30.39 -49.93 54.53
C THR A 45 -30.31 -48.44 54.99
N GLY A 46 -31.28 -47.91 55.76
CA GLY A 46 -30.95 -46.95 56.83
C GLY A 46 -31.60 -45.54 56.83
N GLU A 47 -32.53 -45.38 57.78
CA GLU A 47 -33.09 -44.20 58.46
C GLU A 47 -32.59 -42.74 58.27
N THR A 48 -33.58 -41.84 58.29
CA THR A 48 -33.64 -40.44 58.73
C THR A 48 -32.41 -39.75 59.37
N LYS A 49 -32.11 -38.53 58.88
CA LYS A 49 -32.34 -37.23 59.59
C LYS A 49 -31.87 -36.05 58.71
N GLY A 50 -32.37 -34.85 58.99
CA GLY A 50 -31.95 -33.62 58.30
C GLY A 50 -31.33 -32.59 59.26
N LEU A 51 -30.42 -31.76 58.74
CA LEU A 51 -30.05 -30.47 59.33
C LEU A 51 -29.45 -29.55 58.26
N ASN A 52 -29.43 -28.24 58.52
CA ASN A 52 -28.84 -27.24 57.65
C ASN A 52 -27.35 -27.49 57.39
N SER A 53 -26.88 -27.15 56.20
CA SER A 53 -25.51 -26.66 56.00
C SER A 53 -25.54 -25.40 55.14
N GLN A 54 -24.78 -24.38 55.57
CA GLN A 54 -24.32 -23.34 54.67
C GLN A 54 -23.19 -23.96 53.85
N THR A 55 -23.30 -23.93 52.52
CA THR A 55 -22.23 -24.38 51.63
C THR A 55 -21.79 -23.22 50.76
N GLU A 56 -20.57 -22.76 50.99
CA GLU A 56 -19.85 -21.88 50.08
C GLU A 56 -19.77 -22.53 48.70
N THR A 57 -19.93 -21.74 47.63
CA THR A 57 -20.07 -22.29 46.28
C THR A 57 -18.72 -22.78 45.75
N VAL A 58 -18.38 -24.03 46.05
CA VAL A 58 -17.15 -24.70 45.57
C VAL A 58 -17.14 -24.73 44.04
N THR A 59 -16.32 -23.88 43.42
CA THR A 59 -16.17 -23.79 41.97
C THR A 59 -15.28 -24.92 41.44
N SER A 60 -15.85 -26.12 41.26
CA SER A 60 -15.09 -27.32 40.86
C SER A 60 -15.52 -27.92 39.51
N LYS A 61 -14.95 -27.36 38.43
CA LYS A 61 -14.85 -27.96 37.07
C LYS A 61 -16.20 -28.16 36.33
N ALA A 62 -16.23 -28.27 35.00
CA ALA A 62 -15.15 -28.22 34.00
C ALA A 62 -15.48 -27.21 32.88
N VAL A 63 -14.44 -26.82 32.12
CA VAL A 63 -14.62 -26.26 30.77
C VAL A 63 -15.37 -27.31 29.93
N LYS A 64 -16.38 -26.90 29.15
CA LYS A 64 -17.09 -27.80 28.23
C LYS A 64 -16.09 -28.37 27.22
N GLN A 65 -16.24 -29.63 26.83
CA GLN A 65 -15.43 -30.17 25.74
C GLN A 65 -15.70 -29.35 24.47
N GLU A 66 -14.63 -28.96 23.80
CA GLU A 66 -14.66 -28.07 22.63
C GLU A 66 -15.11 -28.82 21.36
N ALA A 67 -16.38 -29.24 21.34
CA ALA A 67 -17.02 -29.83 20.17
C ALA A 67 -17.23 -28.73 19.11
N ASP A 68 -16.36 -28.71 18.10
CA ASP A 68 -16.27 -27.70 17.03
C ASP A 68 -16.33 -26.25 17.55
N ASN A 69 -15.22 -25.81 18.15
CA ASN A 69 -15.05 -24.46 18.70
C ASN A 69 -14.94 -23.38 17.60
N LYS A 70 -16.04 -23.17 16.86
CA LYS A 70 -16.24 -22.00 16.00
C LYS A 70 -16.37 -20.75 16.89
N GLU A 71 -15.22 -20.13 17.16
CA GLU A 71 -15.14 -18.82 17.82
C GLU A 71 -16.03 -17.83 17.08
N SER A 72 -17.21 -17.59 17.65
CA SER A 72 -18.29 -16.88 16.98
C SER A 72 -18.01 -15.39 17.03
N PHE A 73 -17.69 -14.79 15.88
CA PHE A 73 -17.45 -13.36 15.78
C PHE A 73 -18.73 -12.57 16.10
N ILE A 74 -18.61 -11.61 17.00
CA ILE A 74 -19.69 -10.71 17.41
C ILE A 74 -19.32 -9.31 16.95
N ALA A 75 -20.01 -8.83 15.91
CA ALA A 75 -19.80 -7.50 15.38
C ALA A 75 -20.32 -6.45 16.37
N PHE A 76 -19.45 -5.57 16.86
CA PHE A 76 -19.79 -4.46 17.73
C PHE A 76 -20.43 -3.33 16.90
N ALA A 77 -21.70 -3.02 17.15
CA ALA A 77 -22.45 -2.03 16.39
C ALA A 77 -23.25 -1.08 17.27
N ARG A 78 -23.62 0.08 16.71
CA ARG A 78 -24.45 1.10 17.35
C ARG A 78 -25.64 1.43 16.46
N VAL A 79 -26.83 1.44 17.02
CA VAL A 79 -28.06 1.77 16.28
C VAL A 79 -28.19 3.29 16.21
N PHE A 80 -28.13 3.88 15.01
CA PHE A 80 -28.30 5.33 14.82
C PHE A 80 -29.77 5.75 14.66
N SER A 81 -30.60 4.91 14.03
CA SER A 81 -32.00 5.20 13.70
C SER A 81 -32.86 3.94 13.75
N GLY A 82 -34.16 4.11 14.08
CA GLY A 82 -35.13 3.02 14.10
C GLY A 82 -34.99 2.06 15.30
N VAL A 83 -35.50 0.85 15.10
CA VAL A 83 -35.38 -0.31 16.00
C VAL A 83 -34.88 -1.48 15.17
N VAL A 84 -33.86 -2.18 15.66
CA VAL A 84 -33.33 -3.39 15.03
C VAL A 84 -34.03 -4.59 15.64
N GLN A 85 -34.60 -5.46 14.81
CA GLN A 85 -35.34 -6.66 15.24
C GLN A 85 -34.61 -7.95 14.83
N ARG A 86 -34.76 -9.00 15.65
CA ARG A 86 -34.26 -10.34 15.33
C ARG A 86 -34.97 -10.92 14.09
N GLY A 87 -34.20 -11.51 13.18
CA GLY A 87 -34.70 -12.06 11.91
C GLY A 87 -34.88 -11.02 10.79
N GLN A 88 -34.61 -9.73 11.05
CA GLN A 88 -34.73 -8.67 10.06
C GLN A 88 -33.69 -8.82 8.94
N LYS A 89 -34.14 -8.73 7.68
CA LYS A 89 -33.24 -8.63 6.51
C LYS A 89 -32.74 -7.19 6.35
N ILE A 90 -31.44 -7.04 6.10
CA ILE A 90 -30.74 -5.76 5.96
C ILE A 90 -29.73 -5.81 4.81
N PHE A 91 -29.34 -4.62 4.34
CA PHE A 91 -28.21 -4.41 3.45
C PHE A 91 -26.95 -4.12 4.27
N VAL A 92 -25.88 -4.85 3.97
CA VAL A 92 -24.51 -4.62 4.41
C VAL A 92 -23.82 -3.78 3.32
N LEU A 93 -23.55 -2.51 3.63
CA LEU A 93 -22.94 -1.55 2.71
C LEU A 93 -21.44 -1.42 3.01
N GLY A 94 -20.60 -1.70 2.01
CA GLY A 94 -19.15 -1.55 2.12
C GLY A 94 -18.69 -0.09 2.11
N PRO A 95 -17.47 0.22 2.57
CA PRO A 95 -16.93 1.59 2.64
C PRO A 95 -16.61 2.22 1.27
N LYS A 96 -16.90 1.52 0.16
CA LYS A 96 -16.81 2.00 -1.23
C LYS A 96 -18.16 2.01 -1.96
N TYR A 97 -19.25 1.82 -1.23
CA TYR A 97 -20.60 1.82 -1.79
C TYR A 97 -21.02 3.25 -2.17
N ASP A 98 -21.41 3.46 -3.43
CA ASP A 98 -22.01 4.71 -3.89
C ASP A 98 -23.54 4.54 -4.01
N PRO A 99 -24.35 5.25 -3.20
CA PRO A 99 -25.80 5.24 -3.33
C PRO A 99 -26.30 5.66 -4.72
N ALA A 100 -25.55 6.47 -5.48
CA ALA A 100 -25.94 6.88 -6.83
C ALA A 100 -25.99 5.68 -7.80
N GLU A 101 -24.97 4.79 -7.75
CA GLU A 101 -24.97 3.56 -8.54
C GLU A 101 -26.12 2.62 -8.17
N ALA A 102 -26.49 2.59 -6.89
CA ALA A 102 -27.60 1.76 -6.41
C ALA A 102 -28.96 2.33 -6.83
N LEU A 103 -29.18 3.64 -6.65
CA LEU A 103 -30.42 4.34 -7.04
C LEU A 103 -30.65 4.38 -8.55
N HIS A 104 -29.60 4.22 -9.37
CA HIS A 104 -29.75 4.00 -10.81
C HIS A 104 -30.15 2.57 -11.19
N LYS A 105 -30.04 1.59 -10.28
CA LYS A 105 -30.30 0.15 -10.50
C LYS A 105 -31.50 -0.39 -9.71
N LEU A 106 -31.94 0.33 -8.67
CA LEU A 106 -32.97 -0.08 -7.71
C LEU A 106 -33.92 1.10 -7.43
N SER A 107 -35.20 0.81 -7.19
CA SER A 107 -36.14 1.79 -6.64
C SER A 107 -35.79 2.13 -5.18
N PRO A 108 -36.08 3.37 -4.71
CA PRO A 108 -35.70 3.81 -3.36
C PRO A 108 -36.37 3.00 -2.24
N ASP A 109 -37.56 2.46 -2.50
CA ASP A 109 -38.37 1.66 -1.58
C ASP A 109 -38.08 0.15 -1.63
N CYS A 110 -37.01 -0.27 -2.32
CA CYS A 110 -36.70 -1.68 -2.50
C CYS A 110 -36.18 -2.31 -1.19
N SER A 111 -36.99 -3.20 -0.61
CA SER A 111 -36.64 -3.97 0.59
C SER A 111 -35.68 -5.12 0.25
N ALA A 112 -34.97 -5.64 1.27
CA ALA A 112 -34.01 -6.73 1.12
C ALA A 112 -34.71 -8.08 0.86
N THR A 113 -35.13 -8.32 -0.38
CA THR A 113 -35.52 -9.63 -0.93
C THR A 113 -34.31 -10.31 -1.58
N ASP A 114 -34.40 -11.62 -1.83
CA ASP A 114 -33.24 -12.40 -2.30
C ASP A 114 -32.98 -12.27 -3.82
N ASP A 115 -34.01 -11.88 -4.59
CA ASP A 115 -33.94 -11.67 -6.05
C ASP A 115 -33.58 -10.21 -6.42
N LEU A 116 -32.39 -9.74 -6.00
CA LEU A 116 -31.91 -8.39 -6.31
C LEU A 116 -30.72 -8.39 -7.29
N PRO A 117 -30.63 -7.43 -8.23
CA PRO A 117 -29.48 -7.29 -9.12
C PRO A 117 -28.20 -7.00 -8.32
N LEU A 118 -27.08 -7.61 -8.74
CA LEU A 118 -25.80 -7.53 -8.04
C LEU A 118 -25.20 -6.11 -8.12
N VAL A 119 -25.47 -5.28 -7.11
CA VAL A 119 -24.82 -3.98 -6.92
C VAL A 119 -23.43 -4.18 -6.28
N PRO A 120 -22.35 -3.59 -6.82
CA PRO A 120 -21.02 -3.75 -6.24
C PRO A 120 -20.96 -3.20 -4.81
N HIS A 121 -20.25 -3.92 -3.94
CA HIS A 121 -20.06 -3.56 -2.52
C HIS A 121 -21.35 -3.49 -1.66
N MET A 122 -22.43 -4.12 -2.11
CA MET A 122 -23.66 -4.36 -1.36
C MET A 122 -23.89 -5.86 -1.16
N ALA A 123 -24.28 -6.29 0.03
CA ALA A 123 -24.74 -7.65 0.31
C ALA A 123 -26.02 -7.64 1.16
N THR A 124 -26.89 -8.63 0.98
CA THR A 124 -28.06 -8.85 1.85
C THR A 124 -27.72 -9.83 2.97
N CYS A 125 -28.23 -9.60 4.18
CA CYS A 125 -28.01 -10.48 5.32
C CYS A 125 -29.21 -10.49 6.29
N THR A 126 -29.44 -11.62 6.96
CA THR A 126 -30.44 -11.82 8.02
C THR A 126 -29.81 -11.64 9.40
N LEU A 127 -30.40 -10.77 10.23
CA LEU A 127 -29.96 -10.55 11.61
C LEU A 127 -30.43 -11.67 12.55
N GLU A 128 -29.75 -12.82 12.51
CA GLU A 128 -30.17 -14.02 13.27
C GLU A 128 -30.08 -13.85 14.78
N ASN A 129 -28.97 -13.32 15.31
CA ASN A 129 -28.75 -13.17 16.76
C ASN A 129 -28.28 -11.76 17.12
N LEU A 130 -28.99 -11.11 18.05
CA LEU A 130 -28.65 -9.83 18.66
C LEU A 130 -28.28 -10.06 20.13
N TYR A 131 -27.22 -9.41 20.60
CA TYR A 131 -26.69 -9.57 21.96
C TYR A 131 -26.49 -8.21 22.63
N LEU A 132 -26.71 -8.14 23.94
CA LEU A 132 -26.27 -7.03 24.79
C LEU A 132 -24.97 -7.39 25.50
N LEU A 133 -23.94 -6.57 25.30
CA LEU A 133 -22.58 -6.82 25.78
C LEU A 133 -22.43 -6.40 27.26
N MET A 134 -22.48 -7.36 28.18
CA MET A 134 -22.38 -7.14 29.63
C MET A 134 -20.97 -7.33 30.19
N GLY A 135 -19.94 -7.27 29.33
CA GLY A 135 -18.53 -7.47 29.66
C GLY A 135 -18.07 -8.87 29.23
N ARG A 136 -18.09 -9.83 30.16
CA ARG A 136 -17.80 -11.25 29.87
C ARG A 136 -19.05 -12.07 29.50
N GLU A 137 -20.22 -11.48 29.61
CA GLU A 137 -21.52 -12.13 29.45
C GLU A 137 -22.30 -11.49 28.30
N LEU A 138 -23.10 -12.30 27.61
CA LEU A 138 -23.94 -11.92 26.48
C LEU A 138 -25.41 -12.19 26.88
N GLU A 139 -26.25 -11.15 26.82
CA GLU A 139 -27.70 -11.29 26.99
C GLU A 139 -28.36 -11.29 25.59
N ASP A 140 -29.03 -12.40 25.23
CA ASP A 140 -29.80 -12.50 23.97
C ASP A 140 -30.93 -11.45 23.97
N LEU A 141 -31.07 -10.67 22.88
CA LEU A 141 -32.14 -9.69 22.70
C LEU A 141 -32.98 -9.96 21.44
N GLU A 142 -34.25 -9.57 21.50
CA GLU A 142 -35.19 -9.64 20.37
C GLU A 142 -35.27 -8.30 19.60
N GLU A 143 -35.19 -7.17 20.32
CA GLU A 143 -35.24 -5.82 19.75
C GLU A 143 -34.22 -4.88 20.40
N VAL A 144 -33.64 -3.95 19.62
CA VAL A 144 -32.76 -2.89 20.13
C VAL A 144 -33.10 -1.52 19.50
N PRO A 145 -33.52 -0.51 20.29
CA PRO A 145 -33.83 0.83 19.79
C PRO A 145 -32.58 1.70 19.62
N ALA A 146 -32.71 2.75 18.79
CA ALA A 146 -31.69 3.75 18.49
C ALA A 146 -30.99 4.36 19.72
N GLY A 147 -29.73 4.76 19.51
CA GLY A 147 -28.80 5.30 20.52
C GLY A 147 -27.92 4.23 21.18
N ASN A 148 -28.44 3.00 21.32
CA ASN A 148 -27.79 1.89 22.02
C ASN A 148 -26.67 1.22 21.22
N VAL A 149 -25.80 0.53 21.95
CA VAL A 149 -24.76 -0.38 21.45
C VAL A 149 -25.26 -1.83 21.56
N LEU A 150 -24.99 -2.65 20.56
CA LEU A 150 -25.31 -4.08 20.55
C LEU A 150 -24.15 -4.90 19.95
N GLY A 151 -24.16 -6.20 20.19
CA GLY A 151 -23.37 -7.18 19.44
C GLY A 151 -24.29 -7.92 18.47
N ILE A 152 -23.82 -8.22 17.26
CA ILE A 152 -24.57 -9.05 16.31
C ILE A 152 -23.71 -10.24 15.85
N GLY A 153 -24.30 -11.44 15.90
CA GLY A 153 -23.69 -12.67 15.40
C GLY A 153 -23.93 -12.89 13.90
N GLY A 154 -23.09 -13.71 13.28
CA GLY A 154 -23.30 -14.18 11.89
C GLY A 154 -22.80 -13.26 10.77
N LEU A 155 -22.43 -12.00 11.06
CA LEU A 155 -21.93 -11.04 10.06
C LEU A 155 -20.48 -11.26 9.58
N GLN A 156 -19.88 -12.41 9.89
CA GLN A 156 -18.45 -12.68 9.76
C GLN A 156 -17.95 -12.63 8.30
N ASP A 157 -18.67 -13.19 7.34
CA ASP A 157 -18.23 -13.21 5.93
C ASP A 157 -18.59 -11.92 5.16
N PHE A 158 -19.51 -11.11 5.69
CA PHE A 158 -20.02 -9.89 5.03
C PHE A 158 -19.27 -8.61 5.43
N VAL A 159 -18.60 -8.59 6.58
CA VAL A 159 -17.93 -7.39 7.12
C VAL A 159 -16.41 -7.51 6.96
N LEU A 160 -15.79 -6.60 6.21
CA LEU A 160 -14.34 -6.62 5.99
C LEU A 160 -13.51 -6.04 7.16
N LYS A 161 -14.02 -4.95 7.77
CA LYS A 161 -13.33 -4.12 8.78
C LYS A 161 -14.29 -3.10 9.41
N SER A 162 -15.04 -2.42 8.54
CA SER A 162 -16.18 -1.57 8.87
C SER A 162 -17.22 -1.71 7.77
N ALA A 163 -18.49 -1.82 8.13
CA ALA A 163 -19.63 -1.84 7.21
C ALA A 163 -20.77 -1.01 7.78
N THR A 164 -21.57 -0.39 6.91
CA THR A 164 -22.78 0.32 7.30
C THR A 164 -23.99 -0.59 7.09
N LEU A 165 -24.79 -0.81 8.14
CA LEU A 165 -25.97 -1.65 8.06
C LEU A 165 -27.20 -0.77 7.86
N SER A 166 -28.02 -1.06 6.84
CA SER A 166 -29.17 -0.24 6.45
C SER A 166 -30.35 -1.11 5.99
N THR A 167 -31.58 -0.64 6.20
CA THR A 167 -32.79 -1.24 5.61
C THR A 167 -33.12 -0.70 4.21
N SER A 168 -32.48 0.39 3.78
CA SER A 168 -32.65 0.99 2.45
C SER A 168 -31.29 1.14 1.74
N PRO A 169 -31.22 0.91 0.41
CA PRO A 169 -30.02 1.17 -0.38
C PRO A 169 -29.67 2.67 -0.50
N ALA A 170 -30.61 3.58 -0.23
CA ALA A 170 -30.42 5.03 -0.35
C ALA A 170 -29.53 5.66 0.76
N CYS A 171 -28.76 4.85 1.49
CA CYS A 171 -27.97 5.27 2.64
C CYS A 171 -26.48 5.44 2.28
N PRO A 172 -25.88 6.64 2.41
CA PRO A 172 -24.44 6.79 2.25
C PRO A 172 -23.70 6.01 3.34
N PRO A 173 -22.63 5.26 3.01
CA PRO A 173 -21.87 4.54 4.03
C PRO A 173 -21.19 5.54 4.97
N PHE A 174 -21.16 5.22 6.27
CA PHE A 174 -20.39 5.99 7.23
C PHE A 174 -18.91 6.00 6.85
N THR A 175 -18.26 7.16 7.05
CA THR A 175 -16.80 7.30 6.92
C THR A 175 -16.11 6.21 7.75
N PRO A 176 -15.12 5.49 7.21
CA PRO A 176 -14.38 4.49 7.97
C PRO A 176 -13.70 5.14 9.19
N LEU A 177 -13.44 4.32 10.21
CA LEU A 177 -12.72 4.76 11.40
C LEU A 177 -11.30 5.18 11.01
N ASN A 178 -11.02 6.48 11.09
CA ASN A 178 -9.68 7.03 10.97
C ASN A 178 -8.92 6.77 12.28
N PHE A 179 -7.80 6.05 12.19
CA PHE A 179 -6.90 5.82 13.32
C PHE A 179 -5.70 6.75 13.22
N GLU A 180 -5.33 7.35 14.35
CA GLU A 180 -4.19 8.28 14.46
C GLU A 180 -2.85 7.57 14.20
N ALA A 181 -2.78 6.26 14.47
CA ALA A 181 -1.60 5.43 14.22
C ALA A 181 -1.67 4.76 12.83
N THR A 182 -0.91 5.27 11.87
CA THR A 182 -0.72 4.63 10.56
C THR A 182 0.09 3.34 10.67
N PRO A 183 -0.34 2.20 10.08
CA PRO A 183 0.44 0.97 10.10
C PRO A 183 1.63 1.03 9.14
N ILE A 184 2.83 0.76 9.66
CA ILE A 184 4.13 0.96 8.99
C ILE A 184 5.02 -0.29 9.07
N VAL A 185 5.05 -0.98 10.22
CA VAL A 185 5.91 -2.16 10.43
C VAL A 185 5.37 -3.33 9.63
N ARG A 186 6.18 -3.88 8.72
CA ARG A 186 5.86 -5.00 7.82
C ARG A 186 6.59 -6.27 8.22
N VAL A 187 5.87 -7.38 8.25
CA VAL A 187 6.39 -8.71 8.60
C VAL A 187 5.80 -9.74 7.66
N ALA A 188 6.63 -10.53 6.98
CA ALA A 188 6.15 -11.77 6.36
C ALA A 188 5.94 -12.84 7.43
N VAL A 189 4.81 -13.51 7.31
CA VAL A 189 4.36 -14.60 8.17
C VAL A 189 4.09 -15.82 7.28
N GLU A 190 4.72 -16.93 7.62
CA GLU A 190 4.61 -18.19 6.88
C GLU A 190 4.21 -19.31 7.85
N PRO A 191 3.44 -20.34 7.43
CA PRO A 191 3.17 -21.47 8.29
C PRO A 191 4.41 -22.39 8.32
N LYS A 192 4.73 -23.00 9.48
CA LYS A 192 5.82 -24.01 9.54
C LYS A 192 5.54 -25.24 8.69
N HIS A 193 4.28 -25.52 8.37
CA HIS A 193 3.86 -26.60 7.49
C HIS A 193 3.04 -26.03 6.32
N PRO A 194 3.40 -26.33 5.06
CA PRO A 194 2.74 -25.73 3.89
C PRO A 194 1.25 -26.13 3.78
N SER A 195 0.87 -27.28 4.33
CA SER A 195 -0.52 -27.74 4.43
C SER A 195 -1.44 -26.76 5.19
N ASP A 196 -0.88 -25.95 6.09
CA ASP A 196 -1.62 -25.02 6.95
C ASP A 196 -1.80 -23.62 6.35
N MET A 197 -1.29 -23.37 5.14
CA MET A 197 -1.46 -22.10 4.42
C MET A 197 -2.93 -21.66 4.31
N PRO A 198 -3.93 -22.54 4.04
CA PRO A 198 -5.35 -22.15 4.07
C PRO A 198 -5.87 -21.78 5.46
N GLN A 199 -5.25 -22.30 6.53
CA GLN A 199 -5.58 -21.94 7.91
C GLN A 199 -5.01 -20.56 8.24
N LEU A 200 -3.76 -20.29 7.85
CA LEU A 200 -3.13 -18.97 7.95
C LEU A 200 -3.95 -17.90 7.23
N VAL A 201 -4.31 -18.13 5.95
CA VAL A 201 -5.09 -17.17 5.14
C VAL A 201 -6.48 -16.91 5.75
N ARG A 202 -7.11 -17.90 6.38
CA ARG A 202 -8.35 -17.67 7.16
C ARG A 202 -8.05 -16.83 8.41
N GLY A 203 -7.12 -17.24 9.26
CA GLY A 203 -6.79 -16.53 10.49
C GLY A 203 -6.35 -15.08 10.27
N MET A 204 -5.63 -14.79 9.20
CA MET A 204 -5.25 -13.42 8.82
C MET A 204 -6.45 -12.55 8.39
N LYS A 205 -7.46 -13.12 7.71
CA LYS A 205 -8.73 -12.42 7.44
C LYS A 205 -9.47 -12.09 8.73
N LEU A 206 -9.53 -13.04 9.67
CA LEU A 206 -10.16 -12.85 10.98
C LEU A 206 -9.42 -11.80 11.83
N LEU A 207 -8.09 -11.79 11.79
CA LEU A 207 -7.25 -10.77 12.43
C LEU A 207 -7.51 -9.38 11.84
N ASN A 208 -7.66 -9.24 10.51
CA ASN A 208 -8.01 -7.97 9.84
C ASN A 208 -9.45 -7.49 10.14
N GLN A 209 -10.34 -8.38 10.59
CA GLN A 209 -11.67 -8.03 11.08
C GLN A 209 -11.65 -7.66 12.57
N ALA A 210 -10.83 -8.35 13.38
CA ALA A 210 -10.70 -8.12 14.81
C ALA A 210 -9.90 -6.86 15.17
N ASP A 211 -8.80 -6.60 14.45
CA ASP A 211 -7.93 -5.45 14.67
C ASP A 211 -8.02 -4.44 13.49
N PRO A 212 -8.43 -3.19 13.75
CA PRO A 212 -8.61 -2.20 12.71
C PRO A 212 -7.34 -1.38 12.39
N CYS A 213 -6.23 -1.60 13.09
CA CYS A 213 -4.92 -1.04 12.73
C CYS A 213 -4.12 -2.03 11.85
N VAL A 214 -4.39 -3.33 11.93
CA VAL A 214 -3.84 -4.35 11.01
C VAL A 214 -4.23 -4.07 9.54
N GLN A 215 -3.31 -4.42 8.64
CA GLN A 215 -3.58 -4.70 7.23
C GLN A 215 -2.89 -5.99 6.81
N VAL A 216 -3.53 -6.77 5.95
CA VAL A 216 -2.96 -7.99 5.34
C VAL A 216 -2.72 -7.73 3.87
N LEU A 217 -1.47 -7.89 3.42
CA LEU A 217 -1.03 -7.74 2.05
C LEU A 217 -0.45 -9.06 1.53
N ILE A 218 -0.60 -9.29 0.22
CA ILE A 218 0.13 -10.32 -0.51
C ILE A 218 1.14 -9.57 -1.38
N GLN A 219 2.43 -9.92 -1.27
CA GLN A 219 3.46 -9.33 -2.14
C GLN A 219 3.51 -10.03 -3.50
N GLU A 220 4.18 -9.41 -4.47
CA GLU A 220 4.40 -9.99 -5.80
C GLU A 220 5.27 -11.27 -5.75
N THR A 221 6.05 -11.45 -4.68
CA THR A 221 6.77 -12.70 -4.34
C THR A 221 5.85 -13.84 -3.86
N GLY A 222 4.57 -13.57 -3.57
CA GLY A 222 3.64 -14.49 -2.93
C GLY A 222 3.65 -14.46 -1.40
N GLU A 223 4.59 -13.75 -0.77
CA GLU A 223 4.65 -13.61 0.70
C GLU A 223 3.37 -13.01 1.29
N HIS A 224 2.85 -13.61 2.36
CA HIS A 224 1.80 -13.02 3.19
C HIS A 224 2.42 -12.07 4.21
N VAL A 225 2.13 -10.77 4.06
CA VAL A 225 2.72 -9.71 4.87
C VAL A 225 1.68 -9.00 5.72
N LEU A 226 1.91 -9.07 7.03
CA LEU A 226 1.17 -8.32 8.04
C LEU A 226 1.76 -6.91 8.15
N VAL A 227 0.91 -5.89 8.16
CA VAL A 227 1.30 -4.50 8.43
C VAL A 227 0.65 -4.05 9.74
N THR A 228 1.44 -3.46 10.64
CA THR A 228 1.02 -3.07 11.99
C THR A 228 1.57 -1.69 12.39
N ALA A 229 0.98 -1.09 13.43
CA ALA A 229 1.34 0.25 13.90
C ALA A 229 2.73 0.34 14.57
N GLY A 230 3.22 -0.77 15.15
CA GLY A 230 4.48 -0.82 15.90
C GLY A 230 4.71 -2.19 16.57
N GLU A 231 5.86 -2.36 17.21
CA GLU A 231 6.35 -3.64 17.74
C GLU A 231 5.40 -4.35 18.72
N VAL A 232 4.92 -3.65 19.77
CA VAL A 232 4.06 -4.26 20.80
C VAL A 232 2.72 -4.72 20.19
N HIS A 233 2.24 -4.00 19.19
CA HIS A 233 1.05 -4.37 18.41
C HIS A 233 1.35 -5.59 17.53
N LEU A 234 2.49 -5.62 16.82
CA LEU A 234 2.95 -6.77 16.04
C LEU A 234 3.03 -8.05 16.89
N GLN A 235 3.72 -8.01 18.04
CA GLN A 235 3.87 -9.17 18.93
C GLN A 235 2.51 -9.74 19.30
N ARG A 236 1.59 -8.88 19.76
CA ARG A 236 0.21 -9.25 20.04
C ARG A 236 -0.50 -9.88 18.84
N CYS A 237 -0.41 -9.30 17.65
CA CYS A 237 -1.06 -9.84 16.45
C CYS A 237 -0.54 -11.24 16.08
N LEU A 238 0.76 -11.50 16.27
CA LEU A 238 1.35 -12.81 16.03
C LEU A 238 0.85 -13.84 17.06
N ASP A 239 0.63 -13.45 18.31
CA ASP A 239 0.14 -14.34 19.36
C ASP A 239 -1.38 -14.56 19.28
N ASP A 240 -2.19 -13.52 19.02
CA ASP A 240 -3.62 -13.65 18.68
C ASP A 240 -3.82 -14.56 17.43
N LEU A 241 -2.89 -14.56 16.47
CA LEU A 241 -2.92 -15.45 15.29
C LEU A 241 -2.55 -16.91 15.64
N LYS A 242 -1.51 -17.14 16.45
CA LYS A 242 -1.08 -18.48 16.93
C LYS A 242 -2.13 -19.13 17.83
N GLU A 243 -2.64 -18.40 18.83
CA GLU A 243 -3.45 -18.99 19.90
C GLU A 243 -4.94 -19.07 19.55
N ARG A 244 -5.45 -18.12 18.77
CA ARG A 244 -6.90 -17.91 18.60
C ARG A 244 -7.37 -18.02 17.16
N PHE A 245 -6.83 -17.23 16.24
CA PHE A 245 -7.43 -17.13 14.90
C PHE A 245 -7.03 -18.24 13.92
N ALA A 246 -5.76 -18.67 13.92
CA ALA A 246 -5.28 -19.71 13.01
C ALA A 246 -4.98 -21.04 13.72
N LYS A 247 -4.56 -21.03 15.01
CA LYS A 247 -4.24 -22.23 15.81
C LYS A 247 -3.14 -23.11 15.19
N ILE A 248 -2.15 -22.46 14.58
CA ILE A 248 -1.01 -23.07 13.90
C ILE A 248 0.32 -22.45 14.34
N GLU A 249 1.42 -23.19 14.16
CA GLU A 249 2.76 -22.65 14.35
C GLU A 249 3.20 -21.84 13.13
N ILE A 250 3.43 -20.55 13.33
CA ILE A 250 3.95 -19.63 12.29
C ILE A 250 5.46 -19.42 12.43
N SER A 251 6.14 -19.37 11.29
CA SER A 251 7.44 -18.74 11.10
C SER A 251 7.26 -17.25 10.83
N VAL A 252 8.20 -16.43 11.28
CA VAL A 252 8.08 -14.97 11.28
C VAL A 252 9.42 -14.36 10.87
N SER A 253 9.39 -13.52 9.84
CA SER A 253 10.57 -12.76 9.38
C SER A 253 10.90 -11.57 10.30
N GLU A 254 12.12 -11.05 10.20
CA GLU A 254 12.51 -9.83 10.92
C GLU A 254 11.62 -8.63 10.52
N PRO A 255 11.24 -7.76 11.48
CA PRO A 255 10.33 -6.65 11.22
C PRO A 255 11.02 -5.56 10.40
N ILE A 256 10.47 -5.29 9.22
CA ILE A 256 11.05 -4.36 8.25
C ILE A 256 10.10 -3.18 8.02
N ILE A 257 10.71 -2.01 7.83
CA ILE A 257 10.01 -0.77 7.54
C ILE A 257 10.26 -0.40 6.08
N PRO A 258 9.22 -0.03 5.31
CA PRO A 258 9.44 0.55 4.00
C PRO A 258 10.15 1.89 4.17
N PHE A 259 11.30 2.07 3.54
CA PHE A 259 11.93 3.37 3.39
C PHE A 259 11.27 4.13 2.22
N ARG A 260 11.62 5.41 2.03
CA ARG A 260 11.36 6.12 0.77
C ARG A 260 12.67 6.49 0.11
N GLU A 261 12.66 6.65 -1.20
CA GLU A 261 13.82 7.10 -1.96
C GLU A 261 13.61 8.55 -2.41
N THR A 262 14.65 9.38 -2.30
CA THR A 262 14.61 10.76 -2.76
C THR A 262 15.94 11.18 -3.38
N ILE A 263 15.97 12.35 -3.99
CA ILE A 263 17.20 13.01 -4.44
C ILE A 263 17.40 14.29 -3.67
N THR A 264 18.64 14.55 -3.28
CA THR A 264 19.03 15.82 -2.66
C THR A 264 19.77 16.70 -3.67
N ARG A 265 20.20 17.89 -3.24
CA ARG A 265 21.25 18.63 -3.96
C ARG A 265 22.60 18.12 -3.47
N PRO A 266 23.64 18.05 -4.32
CA PRO A 266 24.97 17.69 -3.85
C PRO A 266 25.41 18.65 -2.73
N PRO A 267 26.09 18.15 -1.69
CA PRO A 267 26.60 19.00 -0.62
C PRO A 267 27.59 20.03 -1.18
N LYS A 268 27.68 21.18 -0.51
CA LYS A 268 28.67 22.22 -0.81
C LYS A 268 29.94 22.08 0.05
N VAL A 269 29.84 21.28 1.09
CA VAL A 269 30.75 21.21 2.23
C VAL A 269 31.00 19.74 2.53
N ASP A 270 32.24 19.37 2.77
CA ASP A 270 32.69 17.99 2.97
C ASP A 270 32.36 17.46 4.38
N MET A 271 32.52 16.16 4.64
CA MET A 271 32.30 15.58 5.98
C MET A 271 33.25 16.16 7.06
N VAL A 272 34.40 16.70 6.66
CA VAL A 272 35.36 17.42 7.53
C VAL A 272 34.96 18.90 7.74
N ASN A 273 33.92 19.39 7.05
CA ASN A 273 33.43 20.77 6.98
C ASN A 273 34.21 21.74 6.07
N GLU A 274 35.06 21.22 5.17
CA GLU A 274 35.77 21.95 4.11
C GLU A 274 34.85 22.40 2.95
N GLU A 275 35.12 23.55 2.30
CA GLU A 275 34.35 23.98 1.11
C GLU A 275 34.76 23.23 -0.17
N ILE A 276 33.86 22.42 -0.73
CA ILE A 276 34.10 21.54 -1.90
C ILE A 276 34.43 22.34 -3.20
N GLY A 277 34.22 23.66 -3.22
CA GLY A 277 34.15 24.54 -4.40
C GLY A 277 35.37 24.62 -5.33
N LYS A 278 36.47 23.91 -5.06
CA LYS A 278 37.59 23.70 -5.99
C LYS A 278 37.88 22.22 -6.27
N GLN A 279 37.81 21.37 -5.25
CA GLN A 279 38.04 19.93 -5.37
C GLN A 279 36.89 19.20 -6.08
N GLN A 280 35.72 19.84 -6.21
CA GLN A 280 34.52 19.29 -6.87
C GLN A 280 34.79 18.62 -8.22
N LYS A 281 35.77 19.10 -9.01
CA LYS A 281 36.16 18.43 -10.27
C LYS A 281 36.78 17.05 -10.05
N VAL A 282 37.65 16.86 -9.05
CA VAL A 282 38.38 15.60 -8.85
C VAL A 282 37.47 14.52 -8.26
N ALA A 283 36.67 14.88 -7.25
CA ALA A 283 35.67 13.99 -6.66
C ALA A 283 34.61 13.56 -7.70
N VAL A 284 34.07 14.52 -8.47
CA VAL A 284 33.12 14.22 -9.56
C VAL A 284 33.80 13.41 -10.68
N ILE A 285 35.08 13.61 -11.02
CA ILE A 285 35.76 12.80 -12.05
C ILE A 285 35.94 11.33 -11.63
N HIS A 286 36.20 11.03 -10.35
CA HIS A 286 36.23 9.64 -9.89
C HIS A 286 34.83 9.03 -9.80
N GLN A 287 33.89 9.71 -9.13
CA GLN A 287 32.51 9.23 -9.01
C GLN A 287 31.85 9.05 -10.38
N THR A 288 31.97 10.01 -11.30
CA THR A 288 31.41 9.84 -12.66
C THR A 288 32.12 8.77 -13.47
N LYS A 289 33.42 8.47 -13.28
CA LYS A 289 34.04 7.33 -13.98
C LYS A 289 33.49 5.99 -13.50
N GLU A 290 33.30 5.81 -12.20
CA GLU A 290 32.78 4.55 -11.67
C GLU A 290 31.26 4.42 -11.89
N ASP A 291 30.48 5.50 -11.79
CA ASP A 291 29.03 5.45 -12.04
C ASP A 291 28.66 5.50 -13.54
N GLN A 292 29.46 6.10 -14.43
CA GLN A 292 29.27 5.95 -15.89
C GLN A 292 29.41 4.48 -16.31
N SER A 293 30.25 3.69 -15.63
CA SER A 293 30.35 2.25 -15.89
C SER A 293 29.07 1.44 -15.57
N LYS A 294 28.09 2.07 -14.90
CA LYS A 294 26.79 1.48 -14.53
C LYS A 294 25.64 1.93 -15.46
N ILE A 295 25.92 2.75 -16.47
CA ILE A 295 24.94 3.27 -17.44
C ILE A 295 25.16 2.57 -18.79
N PRO A 296 24.13 1.95 -19.40
CA PRO A 296 24.29 1.24 -20.68
C PRO A 296 24.64 2.14 -21.87
N GLU A 297 25.35 1.56 -22.84
CA GLU A 297 25.66 2.20 -24.12
C GLU A 297 24.37 2.65 -24.84
N GLY A 298 24.27 3.94 -25.16
CA GLY A 298 23.10 4.54 -25.82
C GLY A 298 22.27 5.51 -24.97
N VAL A 299 22.65 5.75 -23.71
CA VAL A 299 22.08 6.79 -22.84
C VAL A 299 23.04 7.98 -22.75
N GLU A 300 22.60 9.17 -23.14
CA GLU A 300 23.38 10.41 -23.03
C GLU A 300 23.02 11.14 -21.73
N VAL A 301 24.03 11.52 -20.93
CA VAL A 301 23.84 12.19 -19.64
C VAL A 301 24.66 13.47 -19.57
N ASP A 302 23.96 14.62 -19.54
CA ASP A 302 24.59 15.94 -19.38
C ASP A 302 25.12 16.15 -17.96
N SER A 303 26.11 17.04 -17.82
CA SER A 303 26.67 17.43 -16.51
C SER A 303 25.65 18.11 -15.56
N ASP A 304 24.52 18.60 -16.07
CA ASP A 304 23.39 19.12 -15.26
C ASP A 304 22.40 18.00 -14.79
N GLY A 305 22.67 16.74 -15.15
CA GLY A 305 21.79 15.60 -14.93
C GLY A 305 20.47 15.76 -15.67
N LEU A 306 20.55 16.06 -16.96
CA LEU A 306 19.53 15.77 -17.96
C LEU A 306 19.93 14.45 -18.62
N VAL A 307 18.99 13.51 -18.75
CA VAL A 307 19.23 12.21 -19.37
C VAL A 307 18.42 12.13 -20.65
N THR A 308 19.08 11.91 -21.79
CA THR A 308 18.45 11.66 -23.08
C THR A 308 18.59 10.19 -23.44
N ILE A 309 17.46 9.54 -23.72
CA ILE A 309 17.39 8.15 -24.15
C ILE A 309 16.47 8.03 -25.37
N SER A 310 16.82 7.11 -26.27
CA SER A 310 15.99 6.73 -27.41
C SER A 310 15.35 5.37 -27.17
N THR A 311 14.12 5.16 -27.66
CA THR A 311 13.55 3.81 -27.77
C THR A 311 14.48 2.90 -28.59
N PRO A 312 14.51 1.57 -28.40
CA PRO A 312 15.40 0.67 -29.15
C PRO A 312 15.28 0.82 -30.67
N ASN A 313 14.06 1.06 -31.17
CA ASN A 313 13.77 1.28 -32.60
C ASN A 313 14.07 2.73 -33.08
N LYS A 314 14.59 3.61 -32.22
CA LYS A 314 14.86 5.05 -32.45
C LYS A 314 13.66 5.87 -32.97
N HIS A 315 12.44 5.37 -32.78
CA HIS A 315 11.20 6.05 -33.17
C HIS A 315 10.81 7.20 -32.25
N ALA A 316 11.18 7.14 -30.96
CA ALA A 316 11.06 8.28 -30.05
C ALA A 316 12.35 8.49 -29.24
N THR A 317 12.64 9.76 -28.99
CA THR A 317 13.75 10.22 -28.15
C THR A 317 13.18 11.17 -27.10
N LEU A 318 13.55 10.96 -25.84
CA LEU A 318 13.00 11.69 -24.70
C LEU A 318 14.11 12.10 -23.73
N SER A 319 14.06 13.35 -23.28
CA SER A 319 15.05 13.97 -22.38
C SER A 319 14.38 14.33 -21.06
N VAL A 320 14.81 13.67 -19.97
CA VAL A 320 14.19 13.72 -18.64
C VAL A 320 15.19 14.22 -17.59
N ARG A 321 14.73 15.14 -16.73
CA ARG A 321 15.51 15.72 -15.63
C ARG A 321 14.75 15.58 -14.32
N ALA A 322 15.37 14.95 -13.31
CA ALA A 322 14.85 14.92 -11.94
C ALA A 322 15.31 16.15 -11.13
N MET A 323 14.48 16.63 -10.21
CA MET A 323 14.79 17.69 -9.24
C MET A 323 14.13 17.41 -7.87
N PRO A 324 14.78 17.79 -6.74
CA PRO A 324 14.14 17.79 -5.42
C PRO A 324 12.97 18.78 -5.35
N LEU A 325 11.86 18.34 -4.80
CA LEU A 325 10.67 19.12 -4.46
C LEU A 325 10.82 19.73 -3.05
N PRO A 326 10.26 20.92 -2.76
CA PRO A 326 10.24 21.45 -1.38
C PRO A 326 9.42 20.57 -0.43
N GLU A 327 9.87 20.42 0.81
CA GLU A 327 9.18 19.61 1.85
C GLU A 327 7.75 20.09 2.12
N GLU A 328 7.51 21.40 2.09
CA GLU A 328 6.17 22.00 2.21
C GLU A 328 5.20 21.48 1.13
N VAL A 329 5.67 21.39 -0.12
CA VAL A 329 4.88 20.85 -1.23
C VAL A 329 4.70 19.34 -1.09
N THR A 330 5.75 18.62 -0.70
CA THR A 330 5.71 17.17 -0.43
C THR A 330 4.64 16.83 0.62
N ARG A 331 4.58 17.61 1.72
CA ARG A 331 3.56 17.45 2.78
C ARG A 331 2.16 17.82 2.28
N LEU A 332 2.00 18.93 1.55
CA LEU A 332 0.70 19.31 0.95
C LEU A 332 0.16 18.25 -0.03
N LEU A 333 1.03 17.51 -0.75
CA LEU A 333 0.62 16.40 -1.61
C LEU A 333 0.20 15.15 -0.83
N GLU A 334 0.80 14.90 0.34
CA GLU A 334 0.44 13.79 1.23
C GLU A 334 -0.89 14.08 1.96
N GLU A 335 -1.05 15.28 2.52
CA GLU A 335 -2.28 15.78 3.17
C GLU A 335 -3.52 15.71 2.25
N ASN A 336 -3.35 15.92 0.93
CA ASN A 336 -4.45 16.04 -0.04
C ASN A 336 -4.59 14.83 -0.98
N ASN A 337 -4.06 13.66 -0.61
CA ASN A 337 -4.02 12.47 -1.47
C ASN A 337 -5.39 12.07 -2.04
N ASP A 338 -6.43 12.04 -1.20
CA ASP A 338 -7.80 11.69 -1.62
C ASP A 338 -8.45 12.75 -2.53
N LEU A 339 -8.07 14.02 -2.40
CA LEU A 339 -8.53 15.08 -3.32
C LEU A 339 -7.87 14.93 -4.70
N ILE A 340 -6.58 14.60 -4.74
CA ILE A 340 -5.86 14.31 -5.99
C ILE A 340 -6.44 13.07 -6.67
N ARG A 341 -6.74 12.03 -5.88
CA ARG A 341 -7.36 10.78 -6.37
C ARG A 341 -8.75 11.01 -6.95
N THR A 342 -9.61 11.76 -6.26
CA THR A 342 -10.97 12.07 -6.76
C THR A 342 -10.93 13.01 -7.96
N MET A 343 -10.00 13.97 -8.02
CA MET A 343 -9.73 14.79 -9.21
C MET A 343 -9.37 13.93 -10.43
N GLU A 344 -8.50 12.94 -10.28
CA GLU A 344 -8.09 12.09 -11.39
C GLU A 344 -9.18 11.09 -11.82
N GLN A 345 -10.03 10.64 -10.89
CA GLN A 345 -11.24 9.89 -11.22
C GLN A 345 -12.19 10.75 -12.06
N LEU A 346 -12.44 12.00 -11.68
CA LEU A 346 -13.23 12.95 -12.47
C LEU A 346 -12.62 13.21 -13.86
N ASN A 347 -11.30 13.43 -13.95
CA ASN A 347 -10.59 13.55 -15.24
C ASN A 347 -10.79 12.30 -16.12
N THR A 348 -10.81 11.11 -15.53
CA THR A 348 -11.05 9.86 -16.27
C THR A 348 -12.50 9.79 -16.77
N SER A 349 -13.50 10.02 -15.91
CA SER A 349 -14.92 10.02 -16.28
C SER A 349 -15.26 11.07 -17.35
N LEU A 350 -14.64 12.26 -17.30
CA LEU A 350 -14.82 13.32 -18.29
C LEU A 350 -14.32 12.92 -19.70
N ASN A 351 -13.40 11.96 -19.81
CA ASN A 351 -12.92 11.46 -21.10
C ASN A 351 -13.76 10.29 -21.67
N GLU A 352 -14.67 9.70 -20.89
CA GLU A 352 -15.53 8.58 -21.33
C GLU A 352 -16.90 9.04 -21.89
N ASP A 353 -17.15 10.36 -22.01
CA ASP A 353 -18.41 10.99 -22.45
C ASP A 353 -19.68 10.56 -21.67
N LYS A 354 -19.51 9.85 -20.54
CA LYS A 354 -20.56 9.52 -19.56
C LYS A 354 -21.03 10.79 -18.84
N LYS A 355 -22.06 11.42 -19.38
CA LYS A 355 -22.73 12.58 -18.77
C LYS A 355 -23.31 12.25 -17.39
N THR A 356 -23.55 13.31 -16.62
CA THR A 356 -24.22 13.34 -15.31
C THR A 356 -23.55 12.57 -14.17
N HIS A 357 -22.39 13.08 -13.73
CA HIS A 357 -22.29 13.45 -12.32
C HIS A 357 -22.36 14.98 -12.22
N GLU A 358 -23.20 15.51 -11.33
CA GLU A 358 -23.11 16.93 -10.95
C GLU A 358 -21.82 17.11 -10.15
N ILE A 359 -20.81 17.76 -10.75
CA ILE A 359 -19.53 17.95 -10.09
C ILE A 359 -19.76 18.87 -8.88
N ASN A 360 -19.65 18.30 -7.68
CA ASN A 360 -19.93 19.01 -6.44
C ASN A 360 -19.06 20.27 -6.35
N GLN A 361 -19.71 21.44 -6.39
CA GLN A 361 -19.05 22.75 -6.39
C GLN A 361 -18.04 22.89 -5.25
N LYS A 362 -18.33 22.30 -4.07
CA LYS A 362 -17.43 22.28 -2.91
C LYS A 362 -16.11 21.53 -3.18
N THR A 363 -16.12 20.52 -4.04
CA THR A 363 -14.92 19.79 -4.46
C THR A 363 -14.12 20.62 -5.47
N ILE A 364 -14.79 21.25 -6.44
CA ILE A 364 -14.14 22.18 -7.39
C ILE A 364 -13.41 23.30 -6.63
N ASP A 365 -14.07 23.90 -5.63
CA ASP A 365 -13.50 25.04 -4.90
C ASP A 365 -12.35 24.62 -3.97
N LYS A 366 -12.38 23.40 -3.41
CA LYS A 366 -11.20 22.79 -2.76
C LYS A 366 -10.03 22.57 -3.72
N ILE A 367 -10.30 22.12 -4.96
CA ILE A 367 -9.25 21.92 -5.97
C ILE A 367 -8.64 23.28 -6.39
N LYS A 368 -9.43 24.36 -6.47
CA LYS A 368 -8.91 25.73 -6.67
C LYS A 368 -8.05 26.20 -5.50
N GLU A 369 -8.51 26.01 -4.26
CA GLU A 369 -7.74 26.36 -3.05
C GLU A 369 -6.41 25.59 -3.01
N PHE A 370 -6.42 24.31 -3.38
CA PHE A 370 -5.22 23.49 -3.51
C PHE A 370 -4.28 23.99 -4.63
N LYS A 371 -4.79 24.35 -5.83
CA LYS A 371 -3.99 24.97 -6.90
C LYS A 371 -3.29 26.24 -6.41
N GLN A 372 -4.02 27.12 -5.70
CA GLN A 372 -3.47 28.36 -5.12
C GLN A 372 -2.40 28.10 -4.05
N LYS A 373 -2.61 27.14 -3.14
CA LYS A 373 -1.60 26.74 -2.14
C LYS A 373 -0.35 26.17 -2.81
N LEU A 374 -0.51 25.41 -3.89
CA LEU A 374 0.60 24.84 -4.66
C LEU A 374 1.40 25.92 -5.42
N GLU A 375 0.73 26.91 -6.01
CA GLU A 375 1.35 28.10 -6.61
C GLU A 375 2.12 28.94 -5.58
N GLN A 376 1.55 29.15 -4.39
CA GLN A 376 2.20 29.85 -3.28
C GLN A 376 3.45 29.10 -2.77
N SER A 377 3.46 27.77 -2.84
CA SER A 377 4.58 26.94 -2.36
C SER A 377 5.69 26.75 -3.41
N LEU A 378 5.35 26.75 -4.70
CA LEU A 378 6.31 26.58 -5.81
C LEU A 378 6.91 27.92 -6.31
N GLN A 379 7.28 28.80 -5.39
CA GLN A 379 7.91 30.08 -5.73
C GLN A 379 9.39 29.92 -6.14
N GLY A 380 9.76 30.40 -7.34
CA GLY A 380 11.17 30.53 -7.73
C GLY A 380 11.40 30.57 -9.25
N ARG A 381 12.62 30.98 -9.66
CA ARG A 381 12.98 31.07 -11.10
C ARG A 381 12.84 29.73 -11.86
N LYS A 382 13.05 28.58 -11.20
CA LYS A 382 12.95 27.24 -11.82
C LYS A 382 11.51 26.71 -11.96
N TRP A 383 10.56 27.29 -11.24
CA TRP A 383 9.18 26.81 -11.06
C TRP A 383 8.12 27.72 -11.72
N ARG A 384 8.53 28.74 -12.48
CA ARG A 384 7.60 29.61 -13.21
C ARG A 384 6.67 28.79 -14.11
N ASN A 385 5.37 29.01 -13.99
CA ASN A 385 4.28 28.32 -14.69
C ASN A 385 4.28 26.79 -14.49
N ALA A 386 5.01 26.25 -13.50
CA ALA A 386 5.12 24.81 -13.29
C ALA A 386 3.78 24.17 -12.89
N VAL A 387 2.91 24.89 -12.17
CA VAL A 387 1.61 24.36 -11.73
C VAL A 387 0.68 24.10 -12.91
N ASP A 388 0.65 24.99 -13.90
CA ASP A 388 -0.12 24.79 -15.14
C ASP A 388 0.49 23.71 -16.04
N GLN A 389 1.76 23.36 -15.83
CA GLN A 389 2.51 22.34 -16.57
C GLN A 389 2.53 20.96 -15.89
N ILE A 390 1.73 20.73 -14.84
CA ILE A 390 1.62 19.42 -14.19
C ILE A 390 0.87 18.44 -15.10
N TRP A 391 1.56 17.34 -15.46
CA TRP A 391 1.05 16.27 -16.31
C TRP A 391 0.41 15.14 -15.51
N SER A 392 1.03 14.74 -14.40
CA SER A 392 0.47 13.76 -13.44
C SER A 392 1.20 13.82 -12.08
N PHE A 393 0.53 13.30 -11.06
CA PHE A 393 1.12 13.04 -9.73
C PHE A 393 1.52 11.56 -9.61
N GLY A 394 2.43 11.21 -8.71
CA GLY A 394 2.91 9.82 -8.57
C GLY A 394 3.43 9.45 -7.17
N PRO A 395 3.47 8.16 -6.82
CA PRO A 395 3.01 7.00 -7.60
C PRO A 395 1.47 6.87 -7.66
N ARG A 396 0.97 5.86 -8.40
CA ARG A 396 -0.46 5.48 -8.49
C ARG A 396 -1.45 6.63 -8.82
N LYS A 397 -0.99 7.65 -9.54
CA LYS A 397 -1.69 8.93 -9.82
C LYS A 397 -2.07 9.77 -8.59
N CYS A 398 -1.70 9.37 -7.37
CA CYS A 398 -2.02 10.07 -6.12
C CYS A 398 -0.86 9.91 -5.13
N GLY A 399 0.09 10.85 -5.16
CA GLY A 399 1.29 10.78 -4.33
C GLY A 399 2.21 12.01 -4.41
N PRO A 400 3.28 12.04 -3.60
CA PRO A 400 4.13 13.20 -3.34
C PRO A 400 5.21 13.47 -4.40
N ASN A 401 5.02 13.01 -5.63
CA ASN A 401 5.92 13.27 -6.78
C ASN A 401 5.13 13.93 -7.92
N ILE A 402 5.80 14.79 -8.69
CA ILE A 402 5.18 15.59 -9.77
C ILE A 402 5.89 15.32 -11.10
N LEU A 403 5.13 15.01 -12.16
CA LEU A 403 5.60 15.04 -13.54
C LEU A 403 5.23 16.38 -14.20
N LEU A 404 6.21 17.08 -14.75
CA LEU A 404 6.06 18.32 -15.51
C LEU A 404 6.45 18.13 -16.98
N TYR A 405 5.82 18.87 -17.89
CA TYR A 405 6.25 19.02 -19.29
C TYR A 405 6.80 20.43 -19.54
N LYS A 406 7.91 20.55 -20.29
CA LYS A 406 8.51 21.85 -20.68
C LYS A 406 8.84 21.97 -22.17
N PHE A 407 8.26 21.12 -23.01
CA PHE A 407 8.36 21.20 -24.47
C PHE A 407 7.17 21.95 -25.09
N GLU A 408 7.39 22.57 -26.25
CA GLU A 408 6.37 23.34 -26.98
C GLU A 408 5.43 22.44 -27.80
N GLY A 409 4.23 22.94 -28.14
CA GLY A 409 3.25 22.20 -28.96
C GLY A 409 2.40 21.18 -28.20
N TYR A 410 2.47 21.16 -26.87
CA TYR A 410 1.67 20.29 -26.00
C TYR A 410 1.00 21.09 -24.88
N LYS A 411 -0.28 20.79 -24.62
CA LYS A 411 -1.10 21.41 -23.56
C LYS A 411 -2.10 20.39 -23.01
N LYS A 412 -1.67 19.58 -22.05
CA LYS A 412 -2.56 18.71 -21.27
C LYS A 412 -2.09 18.73 -19.82
N SER A 413 -2.94 19.28 -18.96
CA SER A 413 -2.63 19.53 -17.56
C SER A 413 -3.66 18.83 -16.68
N VAL A 414 -3.28 18.42 -15.47
CA VAL A 414 -4.20 17.71 -14.53
C VAL A 414 -5.45 18.55 -14.20
N TRP A 415 -5.38 19.88 -14.36
CA TRP A 415 -6.48 20.84 -14.15
C TRP A 415 -7.57 20.85 -15.24
N GLN A 416 -7.67 19.83 -16.10
CA GLN A 416 -8.75 19.72 -17.10
C GLN A 416 -10.16 19.71 -16.50
N CYS A 417 -10.31 19.39 -15.21
CA CYS A 417 -11.55 19.55 -14.44
C CYS A 417 -11.89 21.01 -14.05
N LEU A 418 -10.93 21.94 -14.10
CA LEU A 418 -11.11 23.38 -13.83
C LEU A 418 -11.20 24.21 -15.12
N GLU A 419 -10.55 23.77 -16.18
CA GLU A 419 -10.33 24.54 -17.41
C GLU A 419 -10.99 23.84 -18.61
N ASN A 420 -11.95 24.52 -19.27
CA ASN A 420 -12.64 24.02 -20.47
C ASN A 420 -11.65 23.87 -21.64
N ALA A 421 -10.94 22.74 -21.69
CA ALA A 421 -9.83 22.52 -22.62
C ALA A 421 -10.29 22.54 -24.08
N VAL A 422 -9.71 23.46 -24.86
CA VAL A 422 -9.84 23.48 -26.33
C VAL A 422 -9.20 22.20 -26.87
N LYS A 423 -9.94 21.45 -27.70
CA LYS A 423 -9.47 20.19 -28.32
C LYS A 423 -8.45 20.47 -29.45
N GLU A 424 -7.23 20.88 -29.10
CA GLU A 424 -6.09 20.95 -30.04
C GLU A 424 -5.57 19.52 -30.32
N THR A 425 -5.62 19.07 -31.58
CA THR A 425 -5.27 17.70 -32.00
C THR A 425 -3.75 17.48 -32.10
N SER A 426 -3.08 17.43 -30.94
CA SER A 426 -1.64 17.15 -30.87
C SER A 426 -1.32 15.68 -31.13
N LYS A 427 -0.34 15.40 -32.03
CA LYS A 427 0.17 14.04 -32.36
C LYS A 427 0.61 13.22 -31.14
N TYR A 428 0.93 13.91 -30.05
CA TYR A 428 1.40 13.35 -28.79
C TYR A 428 0.30 12.71 -27.95
N ARG A 429 -0.96 13.15 -28.11
CA ARG A 429 -2.08 12.83 -27.20
C ARG A 429 -2.34 11.33 -27.06
N ASP A 430 -2.12 10.59 -28.13
CA ASP A 430 -2.43 9.16 -28.17
C ASP A 430 -1.36 8.30 -27.46
N PHE A 431 -0.20 8.89 -27.15
CA PHE A 431 0.90 8.29 -26.36
C PHE A 431 1.05 8.89 -24.96
N ASP A 432 0.18 9.82 -24.56
CA ASP A 432 0.14 10.41 -23.19
C ASP A 432 0.16 9.33 -22.11
N ASN A 433 -0.69 8.32 -22.29
CA ASN A 433 -0.91 7.25 -21.33
C ASN A 433 0.34 6.38 -21.18
N SER A 434 1.16 6.26 -22.23
CA SER A 434 2.43 5.52 -22.21
C SER A 434 3.45 6.21 -21.30
N ILE A 435 3.63 7.52 -21.45
CA ILE A 435 4.58 8.31 -20.65
C ILE A 435 4.12 8.40 -19.19
N VAL A 436 2.82 8.69 -18.96
CA VAL A 436 2.23 8.76 -17.62
C VAL A 436 2.26 7.40 -16.91
N SER A 437 2.20 6.28 -17.64
CA SER A 437 2.37 4.93 -17.06
C SER A 437 3.83 4.61 -16.75
N GLY A 438 4.78 4.95 -17.63
CA GLY A 438 6.22 4.79 -17.37
C GLY A 438 6.68 5.57 -16.14
N PHE A 439 6.19 6.81 -15.98
CA PHE A 439 6.40 7.63 -14.78
C PHE A 439 5.81 7.00 -13.50
N GLN A 440 4.61 6.41 -13.56
CA GLN A 440 4.02 5.71 -12.41
C GLN A 440 4.83 4.47 -12.00
N LEU A 441 5.40 3.74 -12.96
CA LEU A 441 6.27 2.60 -12.66
C LEU A 441 7.62 3.04 -12.08
N ALA A 442 8.21 4.13 -12.56
CA ALA A 442 9.45 4.69 -12.02
C ALA A 442 9.28 5.31 -10.61
N THR A 443 8.12 5.90 -10.32
CA THR A 443 7.82 6.43 -8.98
C THR A 443 7.42 5.34 -7.96
N LEU A 444 7.06 4.14 -8.43
CA LEU A 444 6.75 2.99 -7.58
C LEU A 444 8.00 2.21 -7.16
N SER A 445 9.00 2.09 -8.04
CA SER A 445 10.23 1.32 -7.83
C SER A 445 11.47 2.17 -8.06
N GLY A 446 12.03 2.73 -6.98
CA GLY A 446 13.23 3.57 -7.02
C GLY A 446 14.55 2.80 -7.32
N PRO A 447 15.61 3.52 -7.72
CA PRO A 447 16.89 2.94 -8.14
C PRO A 447 17.74 2.30 -7.03
N MET A 448 17.51 2.60 -5.75
CA MET A 448 18.36 2.10 -4.65
C MET A 448 17.87 0.77 -4.10
N CYS A 449 16.57 0.68 -3.80
CA CYS A 449 15.97 -0.40 -3.01
C CYS A 449 14.64 -0.90 -3.62
N GLU A 450 14.24 -0.40 -4.79
CA GLU A 450 12.89 -0.57 -5.35
C GLU A 450 11.79 -0.16 -4.37
N GLU A 451 12.03 0.87 -3.55
CA GLU A 451 10.99 1.50 -2.74
C GLU A 451 10.39 2.72 -3.46
N PRO A 452 9.14 3.13 -3.16
CA PRO A 452 8.53 4.27 -3.81
C PRO A 452 9.26 5.59 -3.55
N LEU A 453 9.34 6.42 -4.60
CA LEU A 453 9.94 7.73 -4.54
C LEU A 453 9.10 8.71 -3.71
N MET A 454 9.73 9.68 -3.07
CA MET A 454 9.05 10.77 -2.35
C MET A 454 9.78 12.10 -2.51
N GLY A 455 9.03 13.18 -2.72
CA GLY A 455 9.59 14.53 -2.87
C GLY A 455 10.37 14.75 -4.16
N VAL A 456 10.08 13.98 -5.23
CA VAL A 456 10.79 14.09 -6.51
C VAL A 456 9.90 14.73 -7.57
N CYS A 457 10.43 15.74 -8.26
CA CYS A 457 9.83 16.30 -9.47
C CYS A 457 10.62 15.84 -10.70
N PHE A 458 9.91 15.31 -11.69
CA PHE A 458 10.46 14.96 -13.00
C PHE A 458 10.00 15.98 -14.03
N ILE A 459 10.92 16.39 -14.90
CA ILE A 459 10.64 17.29 -16.02
C ILE A 459 10.98 16.56 -17.32
N VAL A 460 10.01 16.46 -18.22
CA VAL A 460 10.25 16.12 -19.63
C VAL A 460 10.56 17.41 -20.37
N GLU A 461 11.82 17.61 -20.74
CA GLU A 461 12.29 18.82 -21.43
C GLU A 461 12.25 18.68 -22.95
N LYS A 462 12.37 17.45 -23.47
CA LYS A 462 12.29 17.15 -24.90
C LYS A 462 11.54 15.84 -25.15
N TRP A 463 10.69 15.81 -26.16
CA TRP A 463 10.09 14.59 -26.70
C TRP A 463 9.95 14.72 -28.23
N GLU A 464 10.78 13.98 -28.95
CA GLU A 464 10.74 13.87 -30.41
C GLU A 464 10.19 12.51 -30.83
N MET A 465 9.41 12.52 -31.90
CA MET A 465 8.74 11.34 -32.46
C MET A 465 9.04 11.26 -33.97
N SER A 466 10.00 10.41 -34.32
CA SER A 466 10.45 10.17 -35.69
C SER A 466 9.38 9.41 -36.47
N LYS A 467 8.70 10.10 -37.39
CA LYS A 467 7.82 9.44 -38.37
C LYS A 467 8.64 8.42 -39.16
N GLY A 468 8.27 7.14 -39.09
CA GLY A 468 8.86 6.09 -39.91
C GLY A 468 8.57 6.32 -41.39
N GLY A 469 9.58 6.74 -42.14
CA GLY A 469 9.60 6.77 -43.59
C GLY A 469 10.88 6.13 -44.06
N GLU A 470 10.77 4.90 -44.57
CA GLU A 470 11.82 4.08 -45.20
C GLU A 470 13.11 3.83 -44.40
N VAL A 471 13.35 2.57 -44.01
CA VAL A 471 14.51 1.77 -44.46
C VAL A 471 14.37 0.31 -43.99
N LEU A 472 14.52 -0.59 -44.96
CA LEU A 472 14.89 -2.02 -44.96
C LEU A 472 14.82 -2.88 -43.67
N SER A 473 14.25 -4.07 -43.86
CA SER A 473 14.28 -5.22 -42.93
C SER A 473 15.69 -5.81 -42.73
N ALA A 474 16.23 -5.74 -41.51
CA ALA A 474 17.51 -6.38 -41.17
C ALA A 474 17.69 -6.70 -39.65
N SER A 475 16.77 -7.47 -39.03
CA SER A 475 16.99 -8.04 -37.68
C SER A 475 16.05 -9.21 -37.35
N ARG A 476 16.21 -10.35 -38.03
CA ARG A 476 15.59 -11.64 -37.64
C ARG A 476 16.59 -12.79 -37.85
N GLN A 477 17.62 -12.81 -37.03
CA GLN A 477 18.56 -13.93 -36.90
C GLN A 477 19.34 -13.79 -35.58
N ASP A 478 18.91 -14.51 -34.56
CA ASP A 478 19.80 -15.13 -33.56
C ASP A 478 19.03 -16.26 -32.83
N SER A 479 19.75 -17.15 -32.15
CA SER A 479 19.32 -18.39 -31.48
C SER A 479 18.74 -19.47 -32.43
N GLY A 480 19.54 -20.50 -32.75
CA GLY A 480 19.04 -21.65 -33.52
C GLY A 480 20.05 -22.59 -34.20
N GLU A 481 21.30 -22.70 -33.76
CA GLU A 481 22.19 -23.75 -34.28
C GLU A 481 21.89 -25.12 -33.64
N CYS A 482 21.57 -26.12 -34.48
CA CYS A 482 21.76 -27.53 -34.15
C CYS A 482 21.87 -28.38 -35.45
N ASP A 483 22.82 -29.31 -35.45
CA ASP A 483 23.37 -30.03 -36.60
C ASP A 483 22.39 -30.81 -37.50
N ALA A 484 22.62 -30.76 -38.82
CA ALA A 484 22.89 -31.94 -39.67
C ALA A 484 23.32 -31.53 -41.10
N LEU A 485 24.01 -32.42 -41.82
CA LEU A 485 24.59 -32.20 -43.16
C LEU A 485 23.82 -32.94 -44.28
N ASP A 486 23.94 -32.41 -45.51
CA ASP A 486 23.75 -33.05 -46.83
C ASP A 486 22.33 -33.62 -47.15
N ASN A 487 21.77 -33.53 -48.38
CA ASN A 487 22.31 -33.18 -49.69
C ASN A 487 21.19 -32.77 -50.71
N GLU A 488 21.59 -32.36 -51.93
CA GLU A 488 20.90 -32.51 -53.22
C GLU A 488 19.51 -31.86 -53.51
N GLN A 489 19.59 -30.67 -54.13
CA GLN A 489 18.97 -30.26 -55.41
C GLN A 489 17.63 -30.84 -55.96
N ASN A 490 16.86 -29.89 -56.53
CA ASN A 490 16.12 -29.92 -57.81
C ASN A 490 14.59 -30.14 -57.88
N LYS A 491 13.98 -29.23 -58.67
CA LYS A 491 12.72 -29.28 -59.45
C LYS A 491 11.35 -29.19 -58.77
N ASP A 492 10.60 -28.18 -59.22
CA ASP A 492 9.34 -28.29 -59.97
C ASP A 492 8.59 -29.64 -59.91
N THR A 493 7.29 -29.61 -59.62
CA THR A 493 6.20 -29.57 -60.63
C THR A 493 4.85 -29.33 -59.92
N GLU A 494 3.85 -28.86 -60.65
CA GLU A 494 2.44 -28.76 -60.21
C GLU A 494 1.80 -30.16 -60.10
N ASP A 495 0.80 -30.37 -59.22
CA ASP A 495 -0.56 -30.78 -59.64
C ASP A 495 -1.59 -30.76 -58.48
N SER A 496 -2.87 -31.06 -58.77
CA SER A 496 -4.03 -30.73 -57.93
C SER A 496 -5.15 -31.79 -57.87
N HIS A 497 -5.85 -31.90 -56.71
CA HIS A 497 -7.15 -32.56 -56.44
C HIS A 497 -7.86 -31.73 -55.33
N VAL A 498 -9.17 -31.43 -55.23
CA VAL A 498 -10.46 -31.91 -55.82
C VAL A 498 -11.02 -33.19 -55.17
N ALA A 499 -12.27 -33.30 -54.70
CA ALA A 499 -13.40 -32.34 -54.57
C ALA A 499 -13.57 -31.88 -53.09
N GLU A 500 -14.69 -31.43 -52.47
CA GLU A 500 -16.15 -31.26 -52.70
C GLU A 500 -16.58 -29.84 -52.20
N ALA A 501 -17.66 -29.15 -52.61
CA ALA A 501 -19.10 -29.43 -52.83
C ALA A 501 -19.94 -29.56 -51.53
N CYS A 502 -21.09 -28.90 -51.31
CA CYS A 502 -21.83 -27.79 -51.95
C CYS A 502 -22.71 -27.10 -50.86
N GLY A 503 -23.37 -25.95 -51.03
CA GLY A 503 -23.44 -25.04 -52.19
C GLY A 503 -24.19 -23.73 -51.85
N GLU A 504 -24.23 -22.84 -52.84
CA GLU A 504 -25.40 -22.06 -53.32
C GLU A 504 -26.14 -21.07 -52.37
N ASP A 505 -26.56 -19.88 -52.81
CA ASP A 505 -26.84 -19.42 -54.19
C ASP A 505 -26.23 -18.05 -54.57
N LYS A 506 -26.22 -17.75 -55.87
CA LYS A 506 -25.90 -16.43 -56.46
C LYS A 506 -26.98 -16.04 -57.49
N HIS A 507 -27.13 -14.75 -57.76
CA HIS A 507 -26.94 -14.10 -59.08
C HIS A 507 -27.03 -12.56 -58.87
N GLN A 508 -26.23 -11.66 -59.46
CA GLN A 508 -25.92 -11.36 -60.88
C GLN A 508 -27.17 -10.88 -61.65
N GLU A 509 -27.15 -9.83 -62.48
CA GLU A 509 -26.08 -9.31 -63.35
C GLU A 509 -26.06 -7.78 -63.60
N SER A 510 -24.93 -7.32 -64.15
CA SER A 510 -24.80 -6.23 -65.16
C SER A 510 -24.86 -4.73 -64.75
N ASN A 511 -24.18 -3.95 -65.61
CA ASN A 511 -24.06 -2.49 -65.74
C ASN A 511 -23.97 -2.26 -67.29
N PRO A 512 -24.25 -1.08 -67.90
CA PRO A 512 -23.75 0.23 -67.41
C PRO A 512 -24.56 1.52 -67.76
N SER A 513 -24.18 2.63 -67.09
CA SER A 513 -24.07 4.02 -67.59
C SER A 513 -25.18 4.72 -68.41
N VAL A 514 -25.57 5.93 -67.96
CA VAL A 514 -25.49 7.20 -68.72
C VAL A 514 -25.51 8.38 -67.72
N ALA A 515 -24.96 9.55 -68.10
CA ALA A 515 -24.48 10.56 -67.14
C ALA A 515 -25.27 11.88 -67.06
N ARG A 516 -25.14 12.58 -65.93
CA ARG A 516 -25.03 14.06 -65.87
C ARG A 516 -24.28 14.53 -64.62
N SER A 517 -23.58 15.65 -64.77
CA SER A 517 -22.82 16.42 -63.75
C SER A 517 -22.66 17.86 -64.29
N PRO A 518 -22.04 18.82 -63.59
CA PRO A 518 -21.50 18.81 -62.22
C PRO A 518 -21.99 20.00 -61.35
N GLU A 519 -21.54 20.10 -60.10
CA GLU A 519 -20.84 21.32 -59.65
C GLU A 519 -19.92 21.05 -58.44
N LYS A 520 -19.09 22.03 -58.06
CA LYS A 520 -17.88 21.80 -57.23
C LYS A 520 -17.85 22.65 -55.96
N THR A 521 -17.30 22.09 -54.88
CA THR A 521 -16.34 22.83 -54.04
C THR A 521 -15.41 21.85 -53.32
N ASN A 522 -14.10 22.12 -53.35
CA ASN A 522 -13.09 21.18 -52.87
C ASN A 522 -12.96 21.19 -51.34
N LYS A 523 -12.79 20.01 -50.75
CA LYS A 523 -12.01 19.81 -49.51
C LYS A 523 -10.88 18.82 -49.82
N PRO A 524 -9.65 19.04 -49.33
CA PRO A 524 -8.55 18.10 -49.54
C PRO A 524 -8.84 16.77 -48.83
N LYS A 525 -8.31 15.67 -49.37
CA LYS A 525 -8.33 14.37 -48.69
C LYS A 525 -7.57 14.48 -47.38
N ALA A 526 -8.23 14.24 -46.25
CA ALA A 526 -7.52 13.98 -45.00
C ALA A 526 -6.85 12.61 -45.12
N GLU A 527 -5.54 12.55 -44.88
CA GLU A 527 -4.77 11.31 -45.06
C GLU A 527 -5.09 10.31 -43.96
N VAL A 528 -5.35 9.07 -44.37
CA VAL A 528 -5.51 7.92 -43.47
C VAL A 528 -4.13 7.36 -43.18
N LEU A 529 -3.79 7.22 -41.90
CA LEU A 529 -3.11 6.05 -41.32
C LEU A 529 -3.14 6.20 -39.80
N LEU A 530 -4.05 5.46 -39.14
CA LEU A 530 -4.02 5.28 -37.70
C LEU A 530 -2.84 4.33 -37.38
N ALA A 531 -1.83 4.84 -36.68
CA ALA A 531 -0.84 3.98 -36.05
C ALA A 531 -1.44 3.36 -34.77
N ASP A 532 -1.16 2.08 -34.51
CA ASP A 532 -1.70 1.39 -33.33
C ASP A 532 -1.21 2.03 -32.03
N CYS A 533 -2.07 2.87 -31.43
CA CYS A 533 -1.80 3.57 -30.18
C CYS A 533 -1.58 2.61 -28.99
N TYR A 534 -2.06 1.37 -29.16
CA TYR A 534 -1.92 0.24 -28.23
C TYR A 534 -1.00 -0.88 -28.78
N GLY A 535 -0.19 -0.58 -29.82
CA GLY A 535 0.79 -1.50 -30.37
C GLY A 535 2.08 -1.61 -29.54
N PRO A 536 3.03 -2.49 -29.92
CA PRO A 536 4.26 -2.76 -29.15
C PRO A 536 5.11 -1.52 -28.85
N PHE A 537 5.08 -0.52 -29.74
CA PHE A 537 5.76 0.77 -29.52
C PHE A 537 5.27 1.51 -28.26
N SER A 538 3.99 1.39 -27.90
CA SER A 538 3.44 1.98 -26.67
C SER A 538 4.09 1.35 -25.43
N GLY A 539 4.32 0.02 -25.44
CA GLY A 539 5.07 -0.70 -24.43
C GLY A 539 6.56 -0.30 -24.37
N GLN A 540 7.21 -0.15 -25.53
CA GLN A 540 8.59 0.36 -25.60
C GLN A 540 8.71 1.75 -24.98
N LEU A 541 7.75 2.65 -25.24
CA LEU A 541 7.74 4.01 -24.68
C LEU A 541 7.52 4.02 -23.16
N ILE A 542 6.67 3.13 -22.63
CA ILE A 542 6.51 2.91 -21.18
C ILE A 542 7.85 2.51 -20.54
N ALA A 543 8.54 1.52 -21.12
CA ALA A 543 9.82 1.03 -20.61
C ALA A 543 10.91 2.10 -20.69
N THR A 544 11.04 2.76 -21.84
CA THR A 544 12.04 3.82 -22.07
C THR A 544 11.83 5.01 -21.13
N MET A 545 10.57 5.39 -20.84
CA MET A 545 10.27 6.43 -19.84
C MET A 545 10.57 5.97 -18.40
N LYS A 546 10.31 4.70 -18.04
CA LYS A 546 10.69 4.14 -16.74
C LYS A 546 12.20 4.22 -16.53
N GLU A 547 12.97 3.83 -17.55
CA GLU A 547 14.44 3.84 -17.52
C GLU A 547 15.02 5.26 -17.51
N ALA A 548 14.51 6.18 -18.33
CA ALA A 548 14.91 7.59 -18.30
C ALA A 548 14.77 8.20 -16.91
N CYS A 549 13.65 7.91 -16.23
CA CYS A 549 13.43 8.34 -14.86
C CYS A 549 14.44 7.70 -13.88
N ARG A 550 14.72 6.40 -14.01
CA ARG A 550 15.70 5.69 -13.17
C ARG A 550 17.12 6.27 -13.32
N TYR A 551 17.58 6.47 -14.55
CA TYR A 551 18.89 7.07 -14.83
C TYR A 551 18.95 8.55 -14.40
N ALA A 552 17.87 9.32 -14.57
CA ALA A 552 17.81 10.72 -14.13
C ALA A 552 17.85 10.90 -12.61
N LEU A 553 17.54 9.86 -11.83
CA LEU A 553 17.82 9.80 -10.39
C LEU A 553 19.26 9.37 -10.11
N GLN A 554 19.75 8.31 -10.76
CA GLN A 554 21.11 7.80 -10.55
C GLN A 554 22.21 8.83 -10.91
N ALA A 555 21.92 9.74 -11.84
CA ALA A 555 22.77 10.89 -12.16
C ALA A 555 22.79 11.99 -11.07
N LYS A 556 22.17 11.76 -9.89
CA LYS A 556 22.02 12.74 -8.80
C LYS A 556 22.22 12.07 -7.43
N PRO A 557 22.65 12.83 -6.39
CA PRO A 557 22.88 12.28 -5.06
C PRO A 557 21.55 11.85 -4.42
N GLN A 558 21.33 10.54 -4.49
CA GLN A 558 20.17 9.84 -3.96
C GLN A 558 20.29 9.61 -2.44
N ARG A 559 19.18 9.68 -1.72
CA ARG A 559 19.10 9.52 -0.26
C ARG A 559 17.88 8.70 0.13
N LEU A 560 18.01 7.90 1.18
CA LEU A 560 16.89 7.22 1.81
C LEU A 560 16.21 8.19 2.79
N MET A 561 14.88 8.18 2.83
CA MET A 561 14.13 8.73 3.97
C MET A 561 13.77 7.60 4.94
N ALA A 562 14.03 7.82 6.22
CA ALA A 562 13.51 6.99 7.30
C ALA A 562 12.11 7.47 7.70
N ALA A 563 11.25 6.55 8.13
CA ALA A 563 10.08 6.92 8.92
C ALA A 563 10.55 7.35 10.32
N MET A 564 10.01 8.46 10.83
CA MET A 564 10.31 8.97 12.18
C MET A 564 9.07 8.86 13.07
N TYR A 565 9.22 8.25 14.25
CA TYR A 565 8.29 8.43 15.34
C TYR A 565 8.60 9.75 16.06
N THR A 566 7.58 10.55 16.35
CA THR A 566 7.67 11.47 17.50
C THR A 566 7.47 10.64 18.75
N CYS A 567 8.41 10.76 19.67
CA CYS A 567 8.33 10.16 20.99
C CYS A 567 8.04 11.23 22.03
N GLU A 568 6.91 11.08 22.72
CA GLU A 568 6.59 11.85 23.91
C GLU A 568 6.94 11.01 25.14
N ILE A 569 7.92 11.45 25.93
CA ILE A 569 8.41 10.73 27.10
C ILE A 569 8.07 11.52 28.35
N MET A 570 7.17 10.97 29.17
CA MET A 570 6.96 11.44 30.54
C MET A 570 8.04 10.81 31.44
N ALA A 571 8.82 11.64 32.14
CA ALA A 571 9.92 11.21 33.01
C ALA A 571 10.09 12.15 34.22
N THR A 572 10.66 11.65 35.32
CA THR A 572 11.08 12.49 36.45
C THR A 572 12.51 13.00 36.29
N ALA A 573 12.84 14.12 36.95
CA ALA A 573 14.15 14.78 36.86
C ALA A 573 15.34 13.82 37.08
N GLU A 574 15.22 12.88 38.04
CA GLU A 574 16.27 11.93 38.41
C GLU A 574 16.69 10.97 37.28
N VAL A 575 15.80 10.71 36.31
CA VAL A 575 16.04 9.72 35.24
C VAL A 575 16.29 10.34 33.86
N LEU A 576 16.17 11.66 33.70
CA LEU A 576 16.37 12.38 32.44
C LEU A 576 17.69 11.99 31.73
N GLY A 577 18.82 12.03 32.46
CA GLY A 577 20.12 11.63 31.90
C GLY A 577 20.19 10.18 31.40
N ARG A 578 19.39 9.27 31.98
CA ARG A 578 19.28 7.88 31.49
C ARG A 578 18.41 7.78 30.24
N VAL A 579 17.37 8.61 30.12
CA VAL A 579 16.51 8.70 28.93
C VAL A 579 17.31 9.26 27.74
N TYR A 580 18.04 10.37 27.93
CA TYR A 580 18.91 10.93 26.88
C TYR A 580 20.01 9.96 26.43
N ALA A 581 20.58 9.16 27.34
CA ALA A 581 21.55 8.13 27.01
C ALA A 581 20.96 6.96 26.18
N VAL A 582 19.65 6.70 26.26
CA VAL A 582 18.97 5.71 25.38
C VAL A 582 18.57 6.35 24.06
N LEU A 583 18.07 7.59 24.05
CA LEU A 583 17.77 8.34 22.83
C LEU A 583 19.01 8.48 21.94
N SER A 584 20.11 8.99 22.49
CA SER A 584 21.35 9.25 21.72
C SER A 584 21.98 7.96 21.16
N LYS A 585 21.87 6.84 21.89
CA LYS A 585 22.29 5.50 21.43
C LYS A 585 21.48 5.02 20.21
N ARG A 586 20.25 5.51 20.04
CA ARG A 586 19.28 5.10 19.01
C ARG A 586 19.04 6.20 17.97
N GLU A 587 20.02 7.11 17.80
CA GLU A 587 19.98 8.26 16.89
C GLU A 587 18.78 9.22 17.11
N GLY A 588 18.19 9.21 18.30
CA GLY A 588 17.04 10.04 18.65
C GLY A 588 17.43 11.50 18.93
N ARG A 589 16.84 12.45 18.20
CA ARG A 589 17.06 13.90 18.34
C ARG A 589 15.96 14.52 19.19
N VAL A 590 16.34 15.18 20.29
CA VAL A 590 15.42 15.96 21.14
C VAL A 590 14.99 17.22 20.39
N LEU A 591 13.69 17.51 20.35
CA LEU A 591 13.14 18.74 19.78
C LEU A 591 12.80 19.76 20.87
N GLN A 592 12.19 19.29 21.97
CA GLN A 592 11.69 20.14 23.05
C GLN A 592 11.69 19.38 24.37
N GLU A 593 11.90 20.10 25.47
CA GLU A 593 11.70 19.63 26.84
C GLU A 593 10.79 20.64 27.55
N GLU A 594 9.69 20.16 28.14
CA GLU A 594 8.72 20.98 28.86
C GLU A 594 8.47 20.39 30.26
N MET A 595 8.65 21.18 31.31
CA MET A 595 8.22 20.79 32.65
C MET A 595 6.70 21.00 32.78
N LYS A 596 5.97 19.98 33.24
CA LYS A 596 4.52 20.08 33.41
C LYS A 596 4.17 20.81 34.72
N GLU A 597 3.71 22.04 34.60
CA GLU A 597 3.33 22.90 35.74
C GLU A 597 2.49 22.15 36.79
N GLY A 598 2.91 22.25 38.06
CA GLY A 598 2.27 21.56 39.19
C GLY A 598 2.70 20.10 39.41
N THR A 599 3.64 19.57 38.62
CA THR A 599 4.21 18.21 38.81
C THR A 599 5.71 18.15 38.53
N ASP A 600 6.45 17.28 39.24
CA ASP A 600 7.88 17.03 39.01
C ASP A 600 8.16 16.15 37.76
N VAL A 601 7.25 16.20 36.77
CA VAL A 601 7.28 15.41 35.55
C VAL A 601 7.62 16.30 34.36
N PHE A 602 8.63 15.88 33.63
CA PHE A 602 9.08 16.48 32.39
C PHE A 602 8.49 15.70 31.22
N ILE A 603 8.08 16.44 30.19
CA ILE A 603 7.61 15.92 28.91
C ILE A 603 8.71 16.22 27.90
N ILE A 604 9.43 15.18 27.49
CA ILE A 604 10.45 15.27 26.43
C ILE A 604 9.78 14.92 25.11
N LYS A 605 9.84 15.83 24.13
CA LYS A 605 9.44 15.59 22.75
C LYS A 605 10.71 15.36 21.92
N ALA A 606 10.90 14.15 21.44
CA ALA A 606 12.03 13.76 20.59
C ALA A 606 11.53 13.13 19.28
N VAL A 607 12.36 13.10 18.25
CA VAL A 607 12.17 12.25 17.07
C VAL A 607 13.12 11.06 17.13
N LEU A 608 12.64 9.90 16.69
CA LEU A 608 13.35 8.62 16.74
C LEU A 608 13.12 7.85 15.43
N PRO A 609 14.16 7.33 14.75
CA PRO A 609 13.98 6.46 13.60
C PRO A 609 13.17 5.22 13.96
N VAL A 610 12.11 4.92 13.17
CA VAL A 610 11.26 3.75 13.41
C VAL A 610 12.10 2.45 13.37
N ALA A 611 13.16 2.40 12.57
CA ALA A 611 14.06 1.26 12.45
C ALA A 611 14.86 0.95 13.74
N GLU A 612 15.25 1.97 14.50
CA GLU A 612 15.94 1.79 15.78
C GLU A 612 14.98 1.76 16.98
N SER A 613 13.67 1.87 16.75
CA SER A 613 12.66 1.89 17.82
C SER A 613 12.34 0.52 18.44
N PHE A 614 12.74 -0.59 17.81
CA PHE A 614 12.49 -1.93 18.33
C PHE A 614 13.22 -2.17 19.68
N GLY A 615 12.47 -2.61 20.70
CA GLY A 615 12.92 -2.74 22.08
C GLY A 615 13.18 -1.41 22.81
N PHE A 616 12.89 -0.25 22.22
CA PHE A 616 13.16 1.06 22.83
C PHE A 616 12.36 1.29 24.12
N ALA A 617 11.06 0.95 24.11
CA ALA A 617 10.18 1.12 25.25
C ALA A 617 10.65 0.30 26.47
N ASP A 618 11.09 -0.93 26.25
CA ASP A 618 11.60 -1.79 27.31
C ASP A 618 13.04 -1.46 27.71
N GLU A 619 13.89 -0.96 26.80
CA GLU A 619 15.22 -0.44 27.17
C GLU A 619 15.09 0.79 28.09
N ILE A 620 14.19 1.73 27.80
CA ILE A 620 13.88 2.86 28.71
C ILE A 620 13.30 2.36 30.03
N ARG A 621 12.25 1.54 29.99
CA ARG A 621 11.58 1.01 31.20
C ARG A 621 12.57 0.27 32.11
N LYS A 622 13.51 -0.50 31.54
CA LYS A 622 14.54 -1.23 32.27
C LYS A 622 15.63 -0.33 32.86
N ARG A 623 16.06 0.74 32.18
CA ARG A 623 17.07 1.69 32.72
C ARG A 623 16.51 2.68 33.74
N THR A 624 15.22 3.00 33.65
CA THR A 624 14.52 3.96 34.52
C THR A 624 13.67 3.28 35.60
N SER A 625 13.66 1.95 35.68
CA SER A 625 12.82 1.16 36.59
C SER A 625 11.32 1.49 36.49
N GLY A 626 10.86 1.93 35.30
CA GLY A 626 9.49 2.35 35.04
C GLY A 626 9.19 3.83 35.33
N LEU A 627 10.14 4.62 35.82
CA LEU A 627 9.98 6.07 36.09
C LEU A 627 9.94 6.94 34.82
N ALA A 628 10.22 6.37 33.65
CA ALA A 628 9.96 6.98 32.36
C ALA A 628 9.11 6.07 31.48
N SER A 629 8.09 6.64 30.83
CA SER A 629 7.22 5.93 29.88
C SER A 629 7.20 6.67 28.54
N PRO A 630 7.81 6.11 27.48
CA PRO A 630 7.69 6.65 26.13
C PRO A 630 6.34 6.29 25.50
N GLN A 631 5.74 7.24 24.80
CA GLN A 631 4.69 7.01 23.81
C GLN A 631 5.30 7.26 22.42
N LEU A 632 4.96 6.41 21.44
CA LEU A 632 5.48 6.48 20.07
C LEU A 632 4.32 6.72 19.11
N VAL A 633 4.38 7.82 18.35
CA VAL A 633 3.38 8.20 17.35
C VAL A 633 4.09 8.51 16.04
N PHE A 634 3.55 8.04 14.90
CA PHE A 634 4.13 8.37 13.60
C PHE A 634 4.01 9.88 13.32
N SER A 635 5.07 10.47 12.78
CA SER A 635 5.15 11.90 12.53
C SER A 635 5.30 12.22 11.05
N HIS A 636 6.42 11.81 10.45
CA HIS A 636 6.76 12.12 9.06
C HIS A 636 7.92 11.24 8.56
N TRP A 637 8.32 11.47 7.32
CA TRP A 637 9.52 10.91 6.70
C TRP A 637 10.66 11.95 6.75
N GLU A 638 11.81 11.60 7.33
CA GLU A 638 12.99 12.47 7.40
C GLU A 638 14.12 11.90 6.53
N ILE A 639 14.83 12.77 5.80
CA ILE A 639 15.95 12.38 4.94
C ILE A 639 17.13 11.98 5.82
N ILE A 640 17.67 10.76 5.63
CA ILE A 640 18.90 10.36 6.32
C ILE A 640 20.06 11.20 5.77
N SER A 641 20.81 11.85 6.66
CA SER A 641 21.94 12.73 6.30
C SER A 641 23.08 11.96 5.63
N SER A 642 23.39 10.77 6.15
CA SER A 642 24.40 9.85 5.63
C SER A 642 24.06 9.35 4.22
N ASP A 643 25.03 9.47 3.31
CA ASP A 643 24.91 8.97 1.93
C ASP A 643 25.13 7.44 1.89
N PRO A 644 24.18 6.62 1.39
CA PRO A 644 24.37 5.17 1.34
C PRO A 644 25.51 4.70 0.41
N PHE A 645 26.06 5.57 -0.45
CA PHE A 645 27.15 5.28 -1.39
C PHE A 645 28.45 6.04 -1.10
N TRP A 646 28.55 6.81 0.00
CA TRP A 646 29.77 7.54 0.30
C TRP A 646 30.96 6.60 0.57
N VAL A 647 32.09 7.00 0.02
CA VAL A 647 33.44 6.44 0.14
C VAL A 647 34.37 7.66 0.28
N PRO A 648 35.43 7.62 1.10
CA PRO A 648 36.44 8.68 1.14
C PRO A 648 36.94 9.04 -0.27
N THR A 649 37.00 10.34 -0.58
CA THR A 649 37.45 10.87 -1.87
C THR A 649 38.53 11.94 -1.76
N THR A 650 38.54 12.72 -0.67
CA THR A 650 39.59 13.72 -0.41
C THR A 650 40.75 13.09 0.38
N GLU A 651 41.96 13.61 0.20
CA GLU A 651 43.14 13.12 0.94
C GLU A 651 42.95 13.28 2.47
N GLU A 652 42.13 14.23 2.90
CA GLU A 652 41.80 14.49 4.30
C GLU A 652 40.73 13.52 4.84
N GLU A 653 39.74 13.12 4.03
CA GLU A 653 38.86 11.99 4.36
C GLU A 653 39.67 10.69 4.49
N TYR A 654 40.58 10.40 3.56
CA TYR A 654 41.46 9.23 3.64
C TYR A 654 42.39 9.27 4.87
N LEU A 655 42.84 10.45 5.31
CA LEU A 655 43.64 10.60 6.53
C LEU A 655 42.83 10.37 7.82
N HIS A 656 41.55 10.71 7.85
CA HIS A 656 40.68 10.53 9.03
C HIS A 656 40.00 9.15 9.09
N PHE A 657 39.62 8.60 7.93
CA PHE A 657 38.80 7.40 7.82
C PHE A 657 39.51 6.21 7.15
N GLY A 658 40.72 6.38 6.61
CA GLY A 658 41.45 5.34 5.90
C GLY A 658 40.86 4.98 4.53
N GLU A 659 41.38 3.94 3.89
CA GLU A 659 40.82 3.40 2.62
C GLU A 659 39.41 2.82 2.77
N LYS A 660 38.98 2.54 4.01
CA LYS A 660 37.63 2.15 4.38
C LYS A 660 37.33 2.73 5.76
N ALA A 661 36.26 3.52 5.87
CA ALA A 661 35.82 4.02 7.16
C ALA A 661 35.52 2.85 8.12
N ASP A 662 36.19 2.84 9.28
CA ASP A 662 35.99 1.84 10.35
C ASP A 662 34.56 1.83 10.94
N SER A 663 33.77 2.86 10.64
CA SER A 663 32.35 2.95 11.02
C SER A 663 31.45 2.53 9.85
N GLU A 664 30.68 1.45 10.04
CA GLU A 664 29.67 1.04 9.06
C GLU A 664 28.62 2.16 8.85
N ASN A 665 28.43 2.54 7.59
CA ASN A 665 27.46 3.56 7.23
C ASN A 665 26.02 3.02 7.39
N GLN A 666 25.30 3.55 8.37
CA GLN A 666 23.94 3.16 8.74
C GLN A 666 22.94 3.25 7.55
N ALA A 667 23.09 4.21 6.63
CA ALA A 667 22.26 4.29 5.43
C ALA A 667 22.54 3.12 4.46
N ARG A 668 23.81 2.70 4.35
CA ARG A 668 24.22 1.52 3.55
C ARG A 668 23.73 0.21 4.20
N LYS A 669 23.75 0.13 5.53
CA LYS A 669 23.19 -1.01 6.29
C LYS A 669 21.67 -1.17 6.04
N TYR A 670 20.90 -0.08 6.11
CA TYR A 670 19.47 -0.11 5.75
C TYR A 670 19.24 -0.49 4.28
N MET A 671 20.01 0.08 3.34
CA MET A 671 19.95 -0.29 1.92
C MET A 671 20.20 -1.79 1.72
N ASN A 672 21.27 -2.32 2.32
CA ASN A 672 21.64 -3.73 2.20
C ASN A 672 20.58 -4.66 2.80
N ALA A 673 19.98 -4.30 3.93
CA ALA A 673 18.90 -5.09 4.55
C ALA A 673 17.67 -5.20 3.63
N VAL A 674 17.21 -4.10 3.04
CA VAL A 674 16.08 -4.12 2.09
C VAL A 674 16.44 -4.89 0.81
N ARG A 675 17.65 -4.68 0.27
CA ARG A 675 18.11 -5.40 -0.93
C ARG A 675 18.21 -6.91 -0.73
N LYS A 676 18.82 -7.37 0.38
CA LYS A 676 18.94 -8.81 0.71
C LYS A 676 17.57 -9.49 0.72
N ARG A 677 16.54 -8.86 1.31
CA ARG A 677 15.18 -9.43 1.32
C ARG A 677 14.52 -9.45 -0.06
N LYS A 678 14.70 -8.41 -0.89
CA LYS A 678 14.15 -8.38 -2.26
C LYS A 678 14.93 -9.24 -3.27
N GLY A 679 15.98 -9.95 -2.85
CA GLY A 679 16.88 -10.68 -3.75
C GLY A 679 17.73 -9.78 -4.66
N LEU A 680 17.79 -8.48 -4.38
CA LEU A 680 18.54 -7.50 -5.17
C LEU A 680 20.04 -7.61 -4.88
N TYR A 681 20.86 -7.31 -5.89
CA TYR A 681 22.32 -7.41 -5.79
C TYR A 681 22.90 -6.45 -4.73
N VAL A 682 23.76 -7.00 -3.86
CA VAL A 682 24.46 -6.27 -2.80
C VAL A 682 25.97 -6.39 -3.02
N GLU A 683 26.66 -5.25 -3.04
CA GLU A 683 28.11 -5.12 -3.24
C GLU A 683 28.94 -5.54 -2.00
N GLU A 684 28.44 -6.50 -1.22
CA GLU A 684 29.06 -6.98 0.02
C GLU A 684 30.11 -8.03 -0.32
N LYS A 685 31.40 -7.69 -0.14
CA LYS A 685 32.53 -8.56 -0.48
C LYS A 685 32.66 -9.72 0.51
N ILE A 686 31.89 -10.79 0.28
CA ILE A 686 31.87 -12.03 1.08
C ILE A 686 33.29 -12.57 1.36
N VAL A 687 34.23 -12.40 0.43
CA VAL A 687 35.67 -12.57 0.67
C VAL A 687 36.45 -11.47 -0.05
N GLU A 688 37.10 -10.58 0.70
CA GLU A 688 37.88 -9.48 0.13
C GLU A 688 39.24 -9.91 -0.47
N HIS A 689 39.83 -10.99 0.05
CA HIS A 689 41.12 -11.52 -0.37
C HIS A 689 41.18 -13.06 -0.26
N ALA A 690 40.55 -13.77 -1.20
CA ALA A 690 40.57 -15.24 -1.25
C ALA A 690 42.00 -15.81 -1.30
N GLU A 691 42.94 -15.08 -1.92
CA GLU A 691 44.37 -15.44 -2.00
C GLU A 691 45.09 -15.36 -0.65
N LYS A 692 44.74 -14.38 0.20
CA LYS A 692 45.27 -14.28 1.57
C LYS A 692 44.76 -15.42 2.46
N GLN A 693 43.51 -15.86 2.27
CA GLN A 693 43.01 -17.06 2.96
C GLN A 693 43.76 -18.33 2.54
N ARG A 694 43.97 -18.55 1.22
CA ARG A 694 44.74 -19.70 0.70
C ARG A 694 46.21 -19.76 1.15
N THR A 695 46.80 -18.62 1.52
CA THR A 695 48.17 -18.56 2.05
C THR A 695 48.21 -18.67 3.57
N LEU A 696 47.25 -18.08 4.29
CA LEU A 696 47.07 -18.30 5.73
C LEU A 696 46.77 -19.77 6.08
N SER A 697 46.02 -20.49 5.24
CA SER A 697 45.74 -21.92 5.41
C SER A 697 46.88 -22.85 4.98
N ARG A 698 48.04 -22.30 4.58
CA ARG A 698 49.24 -23.06 4.15
C ARG A 698 50.46 -22.82 5.04
N ASN A 699 50.35 -21.88 5.98
CA ASN A 699 51.34 -21.57 7.01
C ASN A 699 50.75 -21.72 8.43
N LYS A 700 49.69 -22.53 8.57
CA LYS A 700 49.17 -23.13 9.80
C LYS A 700 49.19 -24.64 9.65
#